data_AF-A0A835N006-F1
#
_entry.id   AF-A0A835N006-F1
#
_cell.length_a   1.000
_cell.length_b   1.000
_cell.length_c   1.000
_cell.angle_alpha   90.00
_cell.angle_beta   90.00
_cell.angle_gamma   90.00
#
_symmetry.space_group_name_H-M   'P 1'
#
loop_
_entity.id
_entity.type
_entity.pdbx_description
1 polymer ?
#
loop_
_entity_poly.entity_id
_entity_poly.type
_entity_poly.pdbx_seq_one_letter_code
_entity_poly.pdbx_strand_id
1 'polypeptide(L)'
;MARISTQVHAILLALACMEALVLYGFARDNPGGTLTNYQKNATIPDCLAPFGTVVGCLDSISDALSGGDFLDIAPDCCKVVTSIDKECFSFLFPKNSSAPSIIVGFCDIIERCYKEIYVPIATGTGLQASLTSVHAILLALACMEALVFYGFARDNPLGTLTNYQKNATIPDCLAPFGTVVGCLDSISDALSGGDFLDIAPDCCKVVTSIDKECFSFLFPKNSSAPSIIVGFCDIIEPVAFESRDWEKGSVFTAHYLHAVALFSQKQQEVAVPVRGGDLDSINSSHFLVLGGIRFGKREAVEWAAAAQSNVFGGSPSLACNHRSPMPAVSKPSTNPTSSALSWLPYPFIEKALDLELVFASKKMSSLQRWEMGLCLLVCITSCSFIYVSSQSVVAGNDNSSVSEGTVFIDGKTSIGKIDEDFICATLDWWPPEKCDYGTCSWDYASLINLDLNNNILLNAIKAFSPLKIRLGGTLQDKVIYDTEDNKQPCNQFVKNTSEMFGFTQGCLPMYRWDELNAFLKKSGAEIIFGLNALAGRSIISDGSAVGAWNYTNAESFISYTVKKNYSIYGWELGNELSGSGVGTRVAAAQYASDTISLYNIVKKIYSSIEPKPLVIAPGGFFDANWFKEFVDKTGSSVNAITHHIYNLGPGVDTHLIEKILDPSYLDGEANTFNSLQSTLKSSATSAVAWVGESGGAYNSGRNLVTNAFVFSFWYLDQLGMASAYDTKTYCRQSLIGGNYGLLNTTTFVPNPDYYSALLWHRLMGRNVLSTSFSGTKKIRAYTHCAKQSKGITLLLINLDNSTTVEVTVTFNSTWRLHQKHKPHRSHRLHKPHRSHKSHKSKVIQKPQRSTSGITREEYHLTAKDGDLHSQTMLLNGNILTVNSSGDIPSLEPLHVNSSKPIMVAPFSIVFVQMPIVLPACS
;
A
#
# COMPACT_ATOMS: atom_id res chain seq x y z
N MET A 1 62.31 0.00 29.12
CA MET A 1 60.85 -0.07 29.37
C MET A 1 60.23 1.28 28.98
N ALA A 2 59.70 1.43 27.76
CA ALA A 2 59.17 2.73 27.28
C ALA A 2 58.05 2.67 26.22
N ARG A 3 57.80 1.52 25.56
CA ARG A 3 56.73 1.37 24.56
C ARG A 3 55.36 0.94 25.13
N ILE A 4 55.31 0.46 26.37
CA ILE A 4 54.05 0.01 27.02
C ILE A 4 53.20 1.21 27.51
N SER A 5 53.82 2.35 27.81
CA SER A 5 53.11 3.50 28.40
C SER A 5 52.14 4.20 27.43
N THR A 6 52.47 4.27 26.14
CA THR A 6 51.72 5.06 25.16
C THR A 6 50.43 4.40 24.67
N GLN A 7 50.39 3.07 24.52
CA GLN A 7 49.13 2.38 24.19
C GLN A 7 48.14 2.41 25.37
N VAL A 8 48.63 2.24 26.61
CA VAL A 8 47.78 2.37 27.81
C VAL A 8 47.20 3.77 27.94
N HIS A 9 47.97 4.83 27.65
CA HIS A 9 47.43 6.20 27.61
C HIS A 9 46.42 6.41 26.47
N ALA A 10 46.64 5.84 25.28
CA ALA A 10 45.68 5.95 24.18
C ALA A 10 44.34 5.25 24.50
N ILE A 11 44.39 4.06 25.12
CA ILE A 11 43.20 3.30 25.54
C ILE A 11 42.45 4.03 26.67
N LEU A 12 43.17 4.57 27.66
CA LEU A 12 42.56 5.38 28.71
C LEU A 12 41.94 6.69 28.18
N LEU A 13 42.53 7.31 27.15
CA LEU A 13 41.96 8.51 26.52
C LEU A 13 40.71 8.18 25.69
N ALA A 14 40.69 7.02 25.01
CA ALA A 14 39.51 6.53 24.31
C ALA A 14 38.35 6.22 25.27
N LEU A 15 38.64 5.57 26.41
CA LEU A 15 37.65 5.31 27.47
C LEU A 15 37.13 6.61 28.11
N ALA A 16 38.00 7.59 28.36
CA ALA A 16 37.58 8.91 28.86
C ALA A 16 36.67 9.68 27.87
N CYS A 17 36.90 9.54 26.56
CA CYS A 17 36.00 10.07 25.53
C CYS A 17 34.65 9.33 25.47
N MET A 18 34.62 8.03 25.79
CA MET A 18 33.38 7.26 25.90
C MET A 18 32.56 7.66 27.13
N GLU A 19 33.19 7.93 28.29
CA GLU A 19 32.49 8.49 29.45
C GLU A 19 31.91 9.88 29.18
N ALA A 20 32.58 10.72 28.38
CA ALA A 20 32.11 12.05 28.01
C ALA A 20 30.80 12.03 27.18
N LEU A 21 30.53 10.95 26.43
CA LEU A 21 29.26 10.77 25.69
C LEU A 21 28.13 10.17 26.55
N VAL A 22 28.43 9.67 27.75
CA VAL A 22 27.43 9.15 28.71
C VAL A 22 27.03 10.21 29.75
N LEU A 23 27.88 11.20 30.02
CA LEU A 23 27.74 12.16 31.13
C LEU A 23 26.90 13.42 30.87
N TYR A 24 26.12 13.49 29.79
CA TYR A 24 25.10 14.54 29.59
C TYR A 24 23.66 14.02 29.47
N GLY A 25 23.42 12.77 29.89
CA GLY A 25 22.11 12.11 29.81
C GLY A 25 21.39 11.80 31.14
N PHE A 26 22.08 11.75 32.27
CA PHE A 26 21.46 11.35 33.56
C PHE A 26 21.96 12.13 34.77
N ALA A 27 21.06 12.88 35.39
CA ALA A 27 21.27 13.50 36.70
C ALA A 27 19.96 13.68 37.47
N ARG A 28 19.27 12.57 37.81
CA ARG A 28 18.74 12.31 39.17
C ARG A 28 17.99 10.97 39.34
N ASP A 29 18.39 10.28 40.41
CA ASP A 29 17.56 9.63 41.44
C ASP A 29 16.32 8.81 41.03
N ASN A 30 16.44 7.48 41.18
CA ASN A 30 15.32 6.61 41.56
C ASN A 30 15.78 5.60 42.63
N PRO A 31 15.33 5.70 43.90
CA PRO A 31 15.57 4.70 44.93
C PRO A 31 14.26 4.02 45.35
N GLY A 32 13.91 2.90 44.71
CA GLY A 32 12.60 2.25 44.90
C GLY A 32 12.52 0.76 44.49
N GLY A 33 13.58 -0.02 44.67
CA GLY A 33 13.57 -1.46 44.34
C GLY A 33 14.79 -2.20 44.89
N THR A 34 14.58 -3.04 45.90
CA THR A 34 15.65 -3.82 46.56
C THR A 34 15.90 -5.16 45.87
N LEU A 35 17.15 -5.39 45.45
CA LEU A 35 17.68 -6.72 45.17
C LEU A 35 18.22 -7.36 46.46
N THR A 36 17.92 -8.64 46.69
CA THR A 36 18.41 -9.41 47.85
C THR A 36 19.49 -10.41 47.43
N ASN A 37 20.54 -10.53 48.25
CA ASN A 37 21.77 -11.25 47.93
C ASN A 37 21.61 -12.77 47.70
N TYR A 38 22.40 -13.30 46.77
CA TYR A 38 23.37 -14.37 47.11
C TYR A 38 24.67 -14.18 46.29
N GLN A 39 25.77 -14.81 46.70
CA GLN A 39 27.13 -14.37 46.32
C GLN A 39 27.77 -15.10 45.14
N LYS A 40 28.34 -14.30 44.22
CA LYS A 40 29.62 -14.58 43.55
C LYS A 40 30.37 -13.26 43.37
N ASN A 41 31.63 -13.19 43.78
CA ASN A 41 32.46 -12.00 43.64
C ASN A 41 33.18 -12.04 42.28
N ALA A 42 32.60 -11.43 41.26
CA ALA A 42 33.25 -11.20 39.97
C ALA A 42 33.22 -9.70 39.64
N THR A 43 34.34 -9.16 39.18
CA THR A 43 34.44 -7.78 38.65
C THR A 43 34.52 -7.82 37.12
N ILE A 44 34.26 -6.69 36.46
CA ILE A 44 34.34 -6.59 34.99
C ILE A 44 35.71 -7.05 34.44
N PRO A 45 36.87 -6.69 35.03
CA PRO A 45 38.16 -7.27 34.68
C PRO A 45 38.22 -8.81 34.77
N ASP A 46 37.63 -9.43 35.80
CA ASP A 46 37.63 -10.89 35.96
C ASP A 46 36.80 -11.57 34.86
N CYS A 47 35.68 -10.94 34.47
CA CYS A 47 34.83 -11.42 33.38
C CYS A 47 35.43 -11.19 31.98
N LEU A 48 36.34 -10.20 31.82
CA LEU A 48 37.04 -9.95 30.56
C LEU A 48 38.35 -10.74 30.41
N ALA A 49 38.97 -11.16 31.52
CA ALA A 49 40.25 -11.88 31.53
C ALA A 49 40.30 -13.12 30.62
N PRO A 50 39.23 -13.96 30.48
CA PRO A 50 39.28 -15.11 29.59
C PRO A 50 39.40 -14.71 28.11
N PHE A 51 38.71 -13.67 27.65
CA PHE A 51 38.81 -13.20 26.26
C PHE A 51 40.21 -12.69 25.93
N GLY A 52 40.94 -12.14 26.91
CA GLY A 52 42.34 -11.75 26.79
C GLY A 52 43.32 -12.91 26.53
N THR A 53 42.88 -14.18 26.62
CA THR A 53 43.71 -15.35 26.28
C THR A 53 43.79 -15.63 24.78
N VAL A 54 42.89 -15.06 23.97
CA VAL A 54 42.87 -15.20 22.51
C VAL A 54 43.06 -13.82 21.88
N VAL A 55 44.19 -13.62 21.18
CA VAL A 55 44.55 -12.33 20.58
C VAL A 55 43.49 -11.92 19.53
N GLY A 56 42.97 -10.70 19.64
CA GLY A 56 41.93 -10.16 18.75
C GLY A 56 40.48 -10.58 19.10
N CYS A 57 40.26 -11.40 20.13
CA CYS A 57 38.94 -11.93 20.46
C CYS A 57 37.93 -10.83 20.90
N LEU A 58 38.37 -9.87 21.73
CA LEU A 58 37.50 -8.75 22.14
C LEU A 58 37.19 -7.81 20.97
N ASP A 59 38.16 -7.57 20.09
CA ASP A 59 37.97 -6.72 18.91
C ASP A 59 36.98 -7.36 17.94
N SER A 60 37.15 -8.66 17.65
CA SER A 60 36.25 -9.47 16.81
C SER A 60 34.80 -9.50 17.34
N ILE A 61 34.59 -9.61 18.66
CA ILE A 61 33.24 -9.52 19.27
C ILE A 61 32.69 -8.08 19.19
N SER A 62 33.54 -7.06 19.35
CA SER A 62 33.14 -5.65 19.28
C SER A 62 32.71 -5.25 17.86
N ASP A 63 33.45 -5.70 16.85
CA ASP A 63 33.15 -5.45 15.43
C ASP A 63 31.87 -6.19 15.01
N ALA A 64 31.70 -7.45 15.43
CA ALA A 64 30.46 -8.21 15.21
C ALA A 64 29.23 -7.49 15.83
N LEU A 65 29.35 -6.98 17.06
CA LEU A 65 28.29 -6.21 17.73
C LEU A 65 28.02 -4.85 17.08
N SER A 66 28.99 -4.26 16.38
CA SER A 66 28.89 -2.92 15.79
C SER A 66 28.45 -2.93 14.32
N GLY A 67 28.88 -3.94 13.56
CA GLY A 67 28.50 -4.16 12.16
C GLY A 67 27.30 -5.10 11.97
N GLY A 68 27.00 -5.93 12.96
CA GLY A 68 25.90 -6.91 12.93
C GLY A 68 26.25 -8.27 12.31
N ASP A 69 27.49 -8.48 11.85
CA ASP A 69 27.94 -9.77 11.33
C ASP A 69 28.60 -10.61 12.42
N PHE A 70 27.86 -11.60 12.93
CA PHE A 70 28.30 -12.50 13.99
C PHE A 70 29.00 -13.77 13.45
N LEU A 71 29.18 -13.91 12.13
CA LEU A 71 29.87 -15.07 11.53
C LEU A 71 31.39 -14.88 11.48
N ASP A 72 31.88 -13.64 11.49
CA ASP A 72 33.30 -13.28 11.55
C ASP A 72 33.94 -13.44 12.95
N ILE A 73 33.21 -13.98 13.94
CA ILE A 73 33.78 -14.26 15.26
C ILE A 73 34.74 -15.47 15.18
N ALA A 74 36.01 -15.24 15.48
CA ALA A 74 37.07 -16.24 15.33
C ALA A 74 36.75 -17.56 16.10
N PRO A 75 36.88 -18.76 15.49
CA PRO A 75 36.51 -20.03 16.13
C PRO A 75 37.20 -20.33 17.47
N ASP A 76 38.42 -19.82 17.68
CA ASP A 76 39.11 -19.94 18.97
C ASP A 76 38.60 -18.94 20.02
N CYS A 77 38.12 -17.77 19.60
CA CYS A 77 37.40 -16.83 20.46
C CYS A 77 36.05 -17.40 20.90
N CYS A 78 35.36 -18.11 20.01
CA CYS A 78 34.08 -18.76 20.33
C CYS A 78 34.18 -19.83 21.44
N LYS A 79 35.31 -20.55 21.55
CA LYS A 79 35.57 -21.48 22.67
C LYS A 79 35.67 -20.77 24.03
N VAL A 80 36.05 -19.49 24.02
CA VAL A 80 36.06 -18.63 25.21
C VAL A 80 34.66 -18.10 25.51
N VAL A 81 33.93 -17.64 24.49
CA VAL A 81 32.51 -17.24 24.61
C VAL A 81 31.67 -18.34 25.27
N THR A 82 31.76 -19.58 24.79
CA THR A 82 30.92 -20.70 25.26
C THR A 82 31.34 -21.26 26.63
N SER A 83 32.47 -20.84 27.20
CA SER A 83 32.99 -21.31 28.50
C SER A 83 32.89 -20.28 29.65
N ILE A 84 32.35 -19.09 29.39
CA ILE A 84 32.15 -18.04 30.41
C ILE A 84 30.82 -18.20 31.16
N ASP A 85 30.85 -17.87 32.46
CA ASP A 85 29.69 -17.92 33.35
C ASP A 85 28.58 -16.92 32.91
N LYS A 86 27.31 -17.35 32.98
CA LYS A 86 26.15 -16.52 32.58
C LYS A 86 26.01 -15.26 33.44
N GLU A 87 26.48 -15.29 34.69
CA GLU A 87 26.50 -14.10 35.55
C GLU A 87 27.47 -13.03 35.03
N CYS A 88 28.62 -13.43 34.45
CA CYS A 88 29.55 -12.50 33.83
C CYS A 88 28.95 -11.81 32.61
N PHE A 89 28.21 -12.52 31.75
CA PHE A 89 27.51 -11.91 30.63
C PHE A 89 26.50 -10.82 31.05
N SER A 90 25.80 -11.01 32.18
CA SER A 90 24.93 -9.97 32.75
C SER A 90 25.69 -8.74 33.25
N PHE A 91 26.92 -8.91 33.75
CA PHE A 91 27.81 -7.81 34.14
C PHE A 91 28.45 -7.07 32.95
N LEU A 92 28.72 -7.76 31.85
CA LEU A 92 29.31 -7.17 30.63
C LEU A 92 28.27 -6.46 29.76
N PHE A 93 27.02 -6.95 29.72
CA PHE A 93 25.95 -6.41 28.87
C PHE A 93 24.69 -5.94 29.66
N PRO A 94 24.83 -5.12 30.74
CA PRO A 94 23.74 -4.82 31.68
C PRO A 94 22.57 -3.99 31.11
N LYS A 95 22.65 -3.55 29.84
CA LYS A 95 21.57 -2.87 29.10
C LYS A 95 21.11 -3.61 27.84
N ASN A 96 21.65 -4.79 27.54
CA ASN A 96 21.22 -5.61 26.41
C ASN A 96 21.18 -7.09 26.81
N SER A 97 20.03 -7.51 27.35
CA SER A 97 19.79 -8.89 27.81
C SER A 97 19.83 -9.94 26.70
N SER A 98 19.76 -9.53 25.43
CA SER A 98 19.71 -10.44 24.27
C SER A 98 21.09 -10.71 23.66
N ALA A 99 22.03 -9.76 23.77
CA ALA A 99 23.38 -9.89 23.20
C ALA A 99 24.13 -11.16 23.65
N PRO A 100 24.13 -11.56 24.94
CA PRO A 100 24.76 -12.81 25.36
C PRO A 100 24.25 -14.05 24.62
N SER A 101 22.92 -14.17 24.49
CA SER A 101 22.28 -15.31 23.83
C SER A 101 22.58 -15.36 22.34
N ILE A 102 22.70 -14.20 21.68
CA ILE A 102 23.06 -14.08 20.27
C ILE A 102 24.52 -14.50 20.06
N ILE A 103 25.48 -13.91 20.80
CA ILE A 103 26.91 -14.20 20.63
C ILE A 103 27.22 -15.68 20.93
N VAL A 104 26.65 -16.23 22.02
CA VAL A 104 26.78 -17.66 22.34
C VAL A 104 26.15 -18.53 21.24
N GLY A 105 24.95 -18.19 20.76
CA GLY A 105 24.26 -18.95 19.71
C GLY A 105 25.03 -19.03 18.39
N PHE A 106 25.58 -17.92 17.91
CA PHE A 106 26.43 -17.91 16.71
C PHE A 106 27.73 -18.70 16.94
N CYS A 107 28.38 -18.54 18.09
CA CYS A 107 29.59 -19.29 18.41
C CYS A 107 29.37 -20.81 18.52
N ASP A 108 28.22 -21.23 19.03
CA ASP A 108 27.82 -22.65 19.08
C ASP A 108 27.66 -23.24 17.67
N ILE A 109 27.26 -22.45 16.68
CA ILE A 109 27.17 -22.86 15.27
C ILE A 109 28.55 -22.88 14.62
N ILE A 110 29.36 -21.84 14.81
CA ILE A 110 30.73 -21.74 14.29
C ILE A 110 31.58 -22.93 14.75
N GLU A 111 31.51 -23.31 16.04
CA GLU A 111 32.28 -24.45 16.55
C GLU A 111 31.81 -25.81 15.98
N ARG A 112 30.50 -25.96 15.67
CA ARG A 112 29.94 -27.16 15.03
C ARG A 112 30.41 -27.27 13.58
N CYS A 113 30.28 -26.22 12.78
CA CYS A 113 30.76 -26.21 11.39
C CYS A 113 32.28 -26.45 11.32
N TYR A 114 33.06 -25.88 12.23
CA TYR A 114 34.52 -26.11 12.29
C TYR A 114 34.87 -27.58 12.60
N LYS A 115 34.12 -28.24 13.48
CA LYS A 115 34.29 -29.66 13.82
C LYS A 115 33.92 -30.60 12.66
N GLU A 116 32.78 -30.38 12.02
CA GLU A 116 32.29 -31.22 10.91
C GLU A 116 33.20 -31.12 9.67
N ILE A 117 33.65 -29.91 9.32
CA ILE A 117 34.38 -29.66 8.07
C ILE A 117 35.88 -29.97 8.18
N TYR A 118 36.53 -29.58 9.29
CA TYR A 118 38.00 -29.54 9.35
C TYR A 118 38.66 -30.80 9.95
N VAL A 119 37.97 -31.52 10.83
CA VAL A 119 38.52 -32.72 11.49
C VAL A 119 38.76 -33.89 10.52
N PRO A 120 37.88 -34.21 9.54
CA PRO A 120 38.11 -35.33 8.61
C PRO A 120 39.34 -35.16 7.70
N ILE A 121 39.80 -33.92 7.49
CA ILE A 121 40.93 -33.59 6.62
C ILE A 121 42.27 -33.95 7.30
N ALA A 122 42.32 -33.96 8.63
CA ALA A 122 43.56 -34.16 9.40
C ALA A 122 43.99 -35.63 9.55
N THR A 123 43.08 -36.60 9.38
CA THR A 123 43.34 -38.04 9.64
C THR A 123 43.27 -38.88 8.36
N GLY A 124 44.16 -38.60 7.40
CA GLY A 124 44.15 -39.27 6.10
C GLY A 124 44.91 -40.60 6.05
N THR A 125 44.34 -41.59 5.34
CA THR A 125 45.11 -42.64 4.63
C THR A 125 44.38 -43.10 3.37
N GLY A 126 45.02 -42.97 2.20
CA GLY A 126 44.86 -43.90 1.07
C GLY A 126 43.57 -43.87 0.22
N LEU A 127 43.72 -43.37 -1.00
CA LEU A 127 43.13 -43.96 -2.24
C LEU A 127 41.63 -43.75 -2.58
N GLN A 128 41.06 -42.53 -2.46
CA GLN A 128 39.80 -42.21 -3.19
C GLN A 128 39.69 -40.76 -3.72
N ALA A 129 40.72 -40.30 -4.44
CA ALA A 129 40.81 -38.96 -5.01
C ALA A 129 39.95 -38.74 -6.29
N SER A 130 38.63 -38.96 -6.20
CA SER A 130 37.66 -38.50 -7.23
C SER A 130 36.23 -38.22 -6.75
N LEU A 131 35.93 -38.34 -5.45
CA LEU A 131 34.59 -38.02 -4.88
C LEU A 131 34.59 -36.90 -3.82
N THR A 132 35.77 -36.42 -3.41
CA THR A 132 35.93 -35.52 -2.26
C THR A 132 35.50 -34.08 -2.52
N SER A 133 35.59 -33.58 -3.76
CA SER A 133 35.13 -32.22 -4.12
C SER A 133 33.62 -32.08 -4.04
N VAL A 134 32.85 -33.07 -4.53
CA VAL A 134 31.38 -33.02 -4.53
C VAL A 134 30.82 -33.16 -3.11
N HIS A 135 31.36 -34.08 -2.28
CA HIS A 135 30.91 -34.21 -0.90
C HIS A 135 31.26 -32.98 -0.03
N ALA A 136 32.43 -32.36 -0.22
CA ALA A 136 32.79 -31.14 0.50
C ALA A 136 31.87 -29.95 0.13
N ILE A 137 31.51 -29.81 -1.14
CA ILE A 137 30.57 -28.78 -1.60
C ILE A 137 29.15 -29.05 -1.05
N LEU A 138 28.69 -30.31 -1.07
CA LEU A 138 27.39 -30.68 -0.49
C LEU A 138 27.34 -30.47 1.04
N LEU A 139 28.41 -30.76 1.79
CA LEU A 139 28.46 -30.45 3.23
C LEU A 139 28.50 -28.94 3.51
N ALA A 140 29.21 -28.16 2.68
CA ALA A 140 29.24 -26.70 2.81
C ALA A 140 27.85 -26.08 2.52
N LEU A 141 27.16 -26.57 1.47
CA LEU A 141 25.77 -26.17 1.17
C LEU A 141 24.82 -26.58 2.31
N ALA A 142 24.89 -27.81 2.80
CA ALA A 142 24.08 -28.27 3.94
C ALA A 142 24.37 -27.47 5.23
N CYS A 143 25.60 -27.00 5.45
CA CYS A 143 25.91 -26.08 6.55
C CYS A 143 25.28 -24.70 6.34
N MET A 144 25.26 -24.17 5.11
CA MET A 144 24.59 -22.90 4.82
C MET A 144 23.06 -23.01 4.93
N GLU A 145 22.46 -24.12 4.49
CA GLU A 145 21.04 -24.41 4.71
C GLU A 145 20.73 -24.55 6.21
N ALA A 146 21.58 -25.25 6.98
CA ALA A 146 21.44 -25.34 8.43
C ALA A 146 21.55 -23.99 9.13
N LEU A 147 22.45 -23.10 8.68
CA LEU A 147 22.57 -21.71 9.15
C LEU A 147 21.29 -20.92 8.89
N VAL A 148 20.77 -20.96 7.66
CA VAL A 148 19.50 -20.31 7.27
C VAL A 148 18.31 -20.86 8.08
N PHE A 149 18.27 -22.17 8.34
CA PHE A 149 17.20 -22.77 9.14
C PHE A 149 17.34 -22.52 10.65
N TYR A 150 18.54 -22.44 11.23
CA TYR A 150 18.69 -22.29 12.69
C TYR A 150 18.44 -20.87 13.21
N GLY A 151 18.58 -19.83 12.39
CA GLY A 151 18.22 -18.45 12.76
C GLY A 151 16.76 -18.24 13.21
N PHE A 152 15.90 -19.25 13.04
CA PHE A 152 14.47 -19.24 13.37
C PHE A 152 14.06 -20.08 14.60
N ALA A 153 14.99 -20.61 15.40
CA ALA A 153 14.66 -21.23 16.71
C ALA A 153 15.88 -21.17 17.66
N ARG A 154 15.75 -20.91 18.96
CA ARG A 154 14.58 -21.05 19.86
C ARG A 154 14.79 -20.16 21.09
N ASP A 155 13.72 -19.59 21.67
CA ASP A 155 13.35 -19.93 23.06
C ASP A 155 12.00 -19.35 23.51
N ASN A 156 11.22 -20.21 24.17
CA ASN A 156 10.10 -19.87 25.04
C ASN A 156 10.00 -21.02 26.07
N PRO A 157 10.18 -20.77 27.38
CA PRO A 157 10.27 -21.85 28.38
C PRO A 157 8.94 -22.60 28.55
N LEU A 158 9.01 -23.87 28.94
CA LEU A 158 7.83 -24.73 29.11
C LEU A 158 6.93 -24.24 30.26
N GLY A 159 5.64 -24.05 29.96
CA GLY A 159 4.58 -23.78 30.93
C GLY A 159 3.36 -24.69 30.71
N THR A 160 3.39 -25.88 31.33
CA THR A 160 2.24 -26.79 31.59
C THR A 160 1.19 -27.01 30.49
N LEU A 161 1.20 -28.21 29.89
CA LEU A 161 0.10 -28.72 29.08
C LEU A 161 -0.25 -30.14 29.56
N THR A 162 -1.52 -30.42 29.86
CA THR A 162 -1.98 -31.74 30.33
C THR A 162 -3.26 -32.19 29.63
N ASN A 163 -3.12 -33.12 28.68
CA ASN A 163 -4.19 -33.87 27.99
C ASN A 163 -5.08 -33.04 27.02
N TYR A 164 -5.60 -33.56 25.91
CA TYR A 164 -5.76 -34.97 25.51
C TYR A 164 -5.72 -35.19 23.97
N GLN A 165 -4.98 -36.21 23.52
CA GLN A 165 -5.05 -36.94 22.24
C GLN A 165 -5.24 -36.21 20.89
N LYS A 166 -4.12 -36.04 20.16
CA LYS A 166 -3.88 -36.72 18.87
C LYS A 166 -2.36 -36.81 18.65
N ASN A 167 -1.83 -37.95 18.22
CA ASN A 167 -0.39 -38.12 17.94
C ASN A 167 -0.20 -38.35 16.44
N ALA A 168 0.52 -37.45 15.79
CA ALA A 168 1.08 -37.64 14.44
C ALA A 168 2.58 -37.29 14.48
N THR A 169 3.39 -38.01 13.72
CA THR A 169 4.83 -37.73 13.57
C THR A 169 5.13 -37.24 12.16
N ILE A 170 6.31 -36.62 11.95
CA ILE A 170 6.72 -36.09 10.64
C ILE A 170 6.66 -37.19 9.53
N PRO A 171 7.12 -38.43 9.76
CA PRO A 171 6.89 -39.53 8.81
C PRO A 171 5.43 -39.80 8.47
N ASP A 172 4.51 -39.74 9.45
CA ASP A 172 3.08 -39.95 9.21
C ASP A 172 2.48 -38.84 8.35
N CYS A 173 2.94 -37.60 8.52
CA CYS A 173 2.54 -36.44 7.73
C CYS A 173 3.16 -36.43 6.32
N LEU A 174 4.33 -37.05 6.12
CA LEU A 174 4.96 -37.19 4.80
C LEU A 174 4.44 -38.39 3.99
N ALA A 175 3.95 -39.43 4.66
CA ALA A 175 3.50 -40.67 4.03
C ALA A 175 2.47 -40.49 2.88
N PRO A 176 1.48 -39.57 2.95
CA PRO A 176 0.54 -39.37 1.85
C PRO A 176 1.20 -38.84 0.58
N PHE A 177 2.16 -37.92 0.68
CA PHE A 177 2.89 -37.39 -0.49
C PHE A 177 3.69 -38.49 -1.21
N GLY A 178 4.17 -39.50 -0.47
CA GLY A 178 4.81 -40.68 -1.04
C GLY A 178 3.91 -41.56 -1.91
N THR A 179 2.60 -41.31 -1.97
CA THR A 179 1.67 -42.04 -2.85
C THR A 179 1.68 -41.54 -4.29
N VAL A 180 2.23 -40.34 -4.55
CA VAL A 180 2.32 -39.73 -5.88
C VAL A 180 3.79 -39.47 -6.22
N VAL A 181 4.31 -40.21 -7.20
CA VAL A 181 5.74 -40.14 -7.59
C VAL A 181 6.10 -38.73 -8.06
N GLY A 182 7.13 -38.13 -7.46
CA GLY A 182 7.58 -36.76 -7.76
C GLY A 182 6.82 -35.64 -7.04
N CYS A 183 5.83 -35.95 -6.19
CA CYS A 183 4.99 -34.94 -5.54
C CYS A 183 5.76 -34.06 -4.54
N LEU A 184 6.64 -34.63 -3.73
CA LEU A 184 7.50 -33.85 -2.82
C LEU A 184 8.51 -32.98 -3.58
N ASP A 185 9.09 -33.51 -4.66
CA ASP A 185 10.06 -32.78 -5.49
C ASP A 185 9.37 -31.59 -6.19
N SER A 186 8.19 -31.81 -6.77
CA SER A 186 7.35 -30.78 -7.40
C SER A 186 6.94 -29.66 -6.42
N ILE A 187 6.60 -29.99 -5.18
CA ILE A 187 6.31 -28.99 -4.13
C ILE A 187 7.58 -28.24 -3.72
N SER A 188 8.74 -28.92 -3.65
CA SER A 188 10.04 -28.31 -3.32
C SER A 188 10.51 -27.34 -4.41
N ASP A 189 10.37 -27.72 -5.68
CA ASP A 189 10.74 -26.89 -6.82
C ASP A 189 9.79 -25.67 -6.94
N ALA A 190 8.48 -25.86 -6.74
CA ALA A 190 7.52 -24.75 -6.68
C ALA A 190 7.84 -23.75 -5.54
N LEU A 191 8.19 -24.25 -4.36
CA LEU A 191 8.62 -23.40 -3.23
C LEU A 191 9.95 -22.67 -3.46
N SER A 192 10.84 -23.24 -4.28
CA SER A 192 12.19 -22.71 -4.52
C SER A 192 12.27 -21.78 -5.74
N GLY A 193 11.49 -22.05 -6.79
CA GLY A 193 11.39 -21.24 -8.01
C GLY A 193 10.23 -20.24 -8.01
N GLY A 194 9.22 -20.43 -7.16
CA GLY A 194 8.05 -19.57 -7.04
C GLY A 194 6.91 -19.86 -8.03
N ASP A 195 7.05 -20.86 -8.90
CA ASP A 195 5.99 -21.26 -9.84
C ASP A 195 5.13 -22.40 -9.28
N PHE A 196 4.01 -22.02 -8.66
CA PHE A 196 3.09 -22.96 -8.02
C PHE A 196 2.05 -23.55 -8.99
N LEU A 197 2.07 -23.19 -10.28
CA LEU A 197 1.14 -23.73 -11.29
C LEU A 197 1.60 -25.08 -11.85
N ASP A 198 2.89 -25.40 -11.76
CA ASP A 198 3.46 -26.69 -12.20
C ASP A 198 3.25 -27.84 -11.19
N ILE A 199 2.55 -27.61 -10.07
CA ILE A 199 2.21 -28.68 -9.11
C ILE A 199 1.19 -29.63 -9.74
N ALA A 200 1.58 -30.90 -9.90
CA ALA A 200 0.76 -31.89 -10.61
C ALA A 200 -0.65 -32.04 -9.98
N PRO A 201 -1.76 -32.07 -10.77
CA PRO A 201 -3.11 -32.07 -10.20
C PRO A 201 -3.45 -33.23 -9.26
N ASP A 202 -2.85 -34.40 -9.45
CA ASP A 202 -3.05 -35.54 -8.54
C ASP A 202 -2.11 -35.49 -7.31
N CYS A 203 -1.05 -34.67 -7.32
CA CYS A 203 -0.30 -34.26 -6.12
C CYS A 203 -1.09 -33.20 -5.32
N CYS A 204 -1.78 -32.27 -5.99
CA CYS A 204 -2.66 -31.31 -5.32
C CYS A 204 -3.77 -31.97 -4.50
N LYS A 205 -4.35 -33.08 -4.97
CA LYS A 205 -5.31 -33.88 -4.17
C LYS A 205 -4.74 -34.45 -2.87
N VAL A 206 -3.43 -34.62 -2.80
CA VAL A 206 -2.74 -35.01 -1.57
C VAL A 206 -2.54 -33.81 -0.65
N VAL A 207 -2.18 -32.64 -1.21
CA VAL A 207 -2.13 -31.36 -0.48
C VAL A 207 -3.49 -31.05 0.18
N THR A 208 -4.59 -31.08 -0.59
CA THR A 208 -5.93 -30.68 -0.14
C THR A 208 -6.56 -31.66 0.86
N SER A 209 -6.07 -32.90 0.96
CA SER A 209 -6.61 -33.95 1.84
C SER A 209 -5.81 -34.19 3.13
N ILE A 210 -4.70 -33.48 3.35
CA ILE A 210 -3.87 -33.60 4.57
C ILE A 210 -4.42 -32.75 5.74
N ASP A 211 -4.28 -33.27 6.96
CA ASP A 211 -4.69 -32.59 8.19
C ASP A 211 -3.90 -31.27 8.40
N LYS A 212 -4.58 -30.20 8.83
CA LYS A 212 -3.97 -28.87 9.03
C LYS A 212 -2.92 -28.87 10.14
N GLU A 213 -3.01 -29.81 11.08
CA GLU A 213 -1.96 -30.04 12.07
C GLU A 213 -0.67 -30.57 11.41
N CYS A 214 -0.77 -31.44 10.41
CA CYS A 214 0.41 -31.95 9.69
C CYS A 214 1.15 -30.85 8.93
N PHE A 215 0.44 -29.92 8.28
CA PHE A 215 1.08 -28.76 7.65
C PHE A 215 1.90 -27.92 8.65
N SER A 216 1.45 -27.83 9.89
CA SER A 216 2.16 -27.13 10.97
C SER A 216 3.41 -27.87 11.45
N PHE A 217 3.45 -29.21 11.32
CA PHE A 217 4.65 -30.03 11.57
C PHE A 217 5.64 -30.06 10.41
N LEU A 218 5.16 -29.96 9.16
CA LEU A 218 6.01 -29.97 7.96
C LEU A 218 6.63 -28.60 7.64
N PHE A 219 5.90 -27.50 7.88
CA PHE A 219 6.35 -26.14 7.62
C PHE A 219 6.39 -25.26 8.90
N PRO A 220 7.02 -25.70 10.01
CA PRO A 220 6.93 -25.04 11.32
C PRO A 220 7.56 -23.64 11.41
N LYS A 221 8.15 -23.14 10.32
CA LYS A 221 8.80 -21.83 10.18
C LYS A 221 8.27 -20.99 9.02
N ASN A 222 7.30 -21.50 8.25
CA ASN A 222 6.64 -20.76 7.18
C ASN A 222 5.13 -21.01 7.24
N SER A 223 4.44 -20.21 8.07
CA SER A 223 2.98 -20.27 8.26
C SER A 223 2.18 -19.92 6.99
N SER A 224 2.81 -19.28 6.00
CA SER A 224 2.18 -18.91 4.74
C SER A 224 2.23 -20.04 3.70
N ALA A 225 3.28 -20.87 3.68
CA ALA A 225 3.45 -21.94 2.70
C ALA A 225 2.27 -22.92 2.63
N PRO A 226 1.68 -23.42 3.73
CA PRO A 226 0.46 -24.23 3.67
C PRO A 226 -0.71 -23.52 2.96
N SER A 227 -0.93 -22.23 3.23
CA SER A 227 -2.03 -21.46 2.63
C SER A 227 -1.76 -21.15 1.15
N ILE A 228 -0.49 -20.99 0.76
CA ILE A 228 -0.09 -20.77 -0.63
C ILE A 228 -0.26 -22.06 -1.44
N ILE A 229 0.34 -23.18 -0.98
CA ILE A 229 0.28 -24.46 -1.72
C ILE A 229 -1.18 -24.96 -1.82
N VAL A 230 -1.95 -24.89 -0.72
CA VAL A 230 -3.39 -25.22 -0.76
C VAL A 230 -4.13 -24.26 -1.69
N GLY A 231 -3.91 -22.94 -1.59
CA GLY A 231 -4.60 -21.95 -2.44
C GLY A 231 -4.33 -22.09 -3.94
N PHE A 232 -3.12 -22.49 -4.34
CA PHE A 232 -2.83 -22.83 -5.75
C PHE A 232 -3.44 -24.19 -6.13
N CYS A 233 -3.43 -25.18 -5.24
CA CYS A 233 -4.08 -26.47 -5.51
C CYS A 233 -5.62 -26.38 -5.61
N ASP A 234 -6.25 -25.51 -4.83
CA ASP A 234 -7.68 -25.16 -4.93
C ASP A 234 -8.04 -24.48 -6.27
N ILE A 235 -7.05 -23.92 -6.99
CA ILE A 235 -7.20 -23.38 -8.36
C ILE A 235 -6.93 -24.47 -9.41
N ILE A 236 -5.98 -25.37 -9.17
CA ILE A 236 -5.59 -26.45 -10.09
C ILE A 236 -6.65 -27.57 -10.11
N GLU A 237 -7.27 -27.91 -8.98
CA GLU A 237 -8.28 -28.98 -8.92
C GLU A 237 -9.52 -28.73 -9.80
N PRO A 238 -10.17 -27.54 -9.79
CA PRO A 238 -11.30 -27.24 -10.69
C PRO A 238 -10.93 -27.33 -12.18
N VAL A 239 -9.77 -26.80 -12.58
CA VAL A 239 -9.26 -26.89 -13.96
C VAL A 239 -8.96 -28.34 -14.36
N ALA A 240 -8.49 -29.15 -13.40
CA ALA A 240 -8.31 -30.59 -13.54
C ALA A 240 -9.62 -31.40 -13.44
N PHE A 241 -10.77 -30.77 -13.17
CA PHE A 241 -12.10 -31.37 -13.21
C PHE A 241 -12.77 -31.10 -14.56
N GLU A 242 -12.77 -29.85 -15.05
CA GLU A 242 -13.27 -29.49 -16.38
C GLU A 242 -12.55 -30.26 -17.51
N SER A 243 -11.27 -30.59 -17.32
CA SER A 243 -10.50 -31.40 -18.29
C SER A 243 -10.77 -32.91 -18.23
N ARG A 244 -11.39 -33.46 -17.16
CA ARG A 244 -11.67 -34.92 -17.04
C ARG A 244 -12.98 -35.34 -17.68
N ASP A 245 -13.96 -34.45 -17.81
CA ASP A 245 -15.18 -34.74 -18.58
C ASP A 245 -14.95 -34.74 -20.11
N TRP A 246 -13.75 -34.37 -20.58
CA TRP A 246 -13.39 -34.33 -22.00
C TRP A 246 -13.09 -35.72 -22.61
N GLU A 247 -12.82 -36.76 -21.82
CA GLU A 247 -12.42 -38.09 -22.34
C GLU A 247 -13.56 -38.97 -22.93
N LYS A 248 -14.74 -38.40 -23.23
CA LYS A 248 -15.88 -39.15 -23.81
C LYS A 248 -16.58 -38.48 -25.00
N GLY A 249 -15.83 -37.85 -25.90
CA GLY A 249 -16.35 -37.43 -27.21
C GLY A 249 -15.24 -36.99 -28.16
N SER A 250 -15.19 -37.53 -29.38
CA SER A 250 -14.09 -37.27 -30.31
C SER A 250 -14.34 -36.13 -31.30
N VAL A 251 -13.23 -35.57 -31.81
CA VAL A 251 -13.13 -34.63 -32.95
C VAL A 251 -13.54 -33.17 -32.66
N PHE A 252 -12.56 -32.34 -32.31
CA PHE A 252 -12.06 -31.32 -33.25
C PHE A 252 -10.67 -30.79 -32.83
N THR A 253 -9.67 -30.94 -33.70
CA THR A 253 -8.37 -30.28 -33.55
C THR A 253 -8.26 -29.14 -34.57
N ALA A 254 -7.53 -28.08 -34.21
CA ALA A 254 -7.32 -26.84 -34.96
C ALA A 254 -8.56 -25.94 -35.10
N HIS A 255 -8.62 -24.87 -34.29
CA HIS A 255 -9.23 -23.59 -34.66
C HIS A 255 -8.62 -22.33 -33.99
N TYR A 256 -7.44 -22.43 -33.37
CA TYR A 256 -6.76 -21.30 -32.69
C TYR A 256 -6.16 -20.22 -33.63
N LEU A 257 -6.52 -20.23 -34.91
CA LEU A 257 -6.01 -19.30 -35.94
C LEU A 257 -7.11 -18.68 -36.83
N HIS A 258 -8.38 -18.73 -36.40
CA HIS A 258 -9.50 -18.12 -37.14
C HIS A 258 -10.30 -17.07 -36.34
N ALA A 259 -10.08 -16.95 -35.02
CA ALA A 259 -10.83 -16.02 -34.17
C ALA A 259 -10.56 -14.52 -34.42
N VAL A 260 -9.44 -14.18 -35.06
CA VAL A 260 -9.02 -12.78 -35.31
C VAL A 260 -9.62 -12.21 -36.60
N ALA A 261 -10.24 -13.04 -37.46
CA ALA A 261 -10.66 -12.64 -38.81
C ALA A 261 -12.17 -12.33 -38.98
N LEU A 262 -13.03 -12.68 -38.02
CA LEU A 262 -14.49 -12.68 -38.22
C LEU A 262 -15.30 -11.79 -37.25
N PHE A 263 -14.69 -10.71 -36.72
CA PHE A 263 -15.42 -9.63 -36.04
C PHE A 263 -15.70 -8.40 -36.94
N SER A 264 -15.81 -8.62 -38.26
CA SER A 264 -16.06 -7.56 -39.25
C SER A 264 -17.07 -7.95 -40.34
N GLN A 265 -18.22 -8.54 -39.98
CA GLN A 265 -19.44 -8.43 -40.79
C GLN A 265 -20.74 -8.70 -40.01
N LYS A 266 -21.78 -7.92 -40.35
CA LYS A 266 -23.20 -8.05 -39.98
C LYS A 266 -23.61 -7.98 -38.50
N GLN A 267 -24.05 -6.79 -38.09
CA GLN A 267 -25.45 -6.65 -37.68
C GLN A 267 -26.34 -6.41 -38.93
N GLN A 268 -27.67 -6.40 -38.77
CA GLN A 268 -28.70 -6.50 -39.82
C GLN A 268 -28.80 -7.90 -40.45
N GLU A 269 -29.92 -8.64 -40.36
CA GLU A 269 -31.25 -8.35 -39.79
C GLU A 269 -31.90 -9.61 -39.17
N VAL A 270 -32.82 -9.42 -38.22
CA VAL A 270 -33.95 -10.33 -38.01
C VAL A 270 -35.20 -9.47 -37.77
N ALA A 271 -36.22 -9.62 -38.61
CA ALA A 271 -37.55 -9.04 -38.42
C ALA A 271 -38.58 -10.16 -38.22
N VAL A 272 -39.51 -9.97 -37.29
CA VAL A 272 -40.59 -10.92 -36.99
C VAL A 272 -41.82 -10.57 -37.83
N PRO A 273 -42.50 -11.55 -38.47
CA PRO A 273 -43.66 -11.26 -39.32
C PRO A 273 -44.93 -11.00 -38.51
N VAL A 274 -45.62 -9.90 -38.82
CA VAL A 274 -47.00 -9.61 -38.38
C VAL A 274 -47.84 -9.28 -39.63
N ARG A 275 -49.12 -9.70 -39.65
CA ARG A 275 -50.00 -9.52 -40.82
C ARG A 275 -50.84 -8.25 -40.72
N GLY A 276 -50.74 -7.40 -41.76
CA GLY A 276 -51.85 -6.67 -42.40
C GLY A 276 -52.63 -5.61 -41.61
N GLY A 277 -52.66 -4.38 -42.12
CA GLY A 277 -53.52 -3.28 -41.68
C GLY A 277 -53.09 -1.96 -42.34
N ASP A 278 -54.05 -1.19 -42.84
CA ASP A 278 -53.81 -0.03 -43.71
C ASP A 278 -53.27 1.25 -43.01
N LEU A 279 -52.73 2.14 -43.85
CA LEU A 279 -52.72 3.62 -43.83
C LEU A 279 -53.23 4.31 -42.52
N ASP A 280 -52.58 5.35 -41.96
CA ASP A 280 -52.08 6.53 -42.69
C ASP A 280 -51.15 7.45 -41.83
N SER A 281 -50.60 8.51 -42.44
CA SER A 281 -50.12 9.79 -41.84
C SER A 281 -48.68 9.99 -41.28
N ILE A 282 -47.97 10.95 -41.91
CA ILE A 282 -47.12 12.05 -41.35
C ILE A 282 -45.73 11.76 -40.68
N ASN A 283 -44.70 11.67 -41.55
CA ASN A 283 -43.58 12.63 -41.73
C ASN A 283 -42.60 13.07 -40.59
N SER A 284 -41.31 12.68 -40.74
CA SER A 284 -40.05 13.44 -40.46
C SER A 284 -39.72 13.95 -39.02
N SER A 285 -38.55 13.63 -38.42
CA SER A 285 -37.24 14.24 -38.79
C SER A 285 -36.02 13.71 -37.99
N HIS A 286 -34.81 13.93 -38.55
CA HIS A 286 -33.46 13.97 -37.94
C HIS A 286 -32.75 12.71 -37.41
N PHE A 287 -31.70 12.32 -38.16
CA PHE A 287 -30.43 11.77 -37.65
C PHE A 287 -29.40 12.89 -37.42
N LEU A 288 -28.33 12.62 -36.66
CA LEU A 288 -27.08 13.40 -36.66
C LEU A 288 -25.86 12.47 -36.48
N VAL A 289 -24.69 12.88 -37.00
CA VAL A 289 -23.53 12.00 -37.23
C VAL A 289 -22.26 12.49 -36.53
N LEU A 290 -21.52 11.55 -35.94
CA LEU A 290 -20.07 11.59 -35.76
C LEU A 290 -19.51 10.36 -36.51
N GLY A 291 -18.37 10.37 -37.19
CA GLY A 291 -17.47 11.45 -37.60
C GLY A 291 -16.44 10.84 -38.56
N GLY A 292 -15.78 11.61 -39.44
CA GLY A 292 -14.94 11.00 -40.48
C GLY A 292 -13.75 11.83 -40.96
N ILE A 293 -12.70 11.12 -41.38
CA ILE A 293 -11.57 11.57 -42.20
C ILE A 293 -11.18 10.41 -43.14
N ARG A 294 -10.52 10.69 -44.28
CA ARG A 294 -10.35 9.74 -45.40
C ARG A 294 -8.89 9.42 -45.72
N PHE A 295 -8.64 8.15 -46.04
CA PHE A 295 -7.83 7.65 -47.17
C PHE A 295 -8.52 6.34 -47.65
N GLY A 296 -8.41 5.83 -48.87
CA GLY A 296 -7.82 6.28 -50.14
C GLY A 296 -7.96 5.12 -51.15
N LYS A 297 -8.75 5.25 -52.23
CA LYS A 297 -9.14 4.10 -53.08
C LYS A 297 -8.06 3.65 -54.06
N ARG A 298 -7.85 2.32 -54.16
CA ARG A 298 -7.83 1.46 -55.36
C ARG A 298 -7.92 0.00 -54.89
N GLU A 299 -9.06 -0.67 -55.05
CA GLU A 299 -9.55 -1.39 -56.25
C GLU A 299 -9.19 -2.89 -56.19
N ALA A 300 -10.17 -3.76 -56.48
CA ALA A 300 -10.10 -5.21 -56.30
C ALA A 300 -10.93 -5.93 -57.38
N VAL A 301 -10.51 -7.14 -57.75
CA VAL A 301 -11.09 -8.01 -58.80
C VAL A 301 -10.92 -9.46 -58.28
N GLU A 302 -11.98 -10.18 -57.90
CA GLU A 302 -12.71 -11.22 -58.69
C GLU A 302 -11.83 -12.45 -59.10
N TRP A 303 -12.29 -13.70 -59.12
CA TRP A 303 -13.58 -14.35 -58.80
C TRP A 303 -13.31 -15.85 -58.43
N ALA A 304 -14.32 -16.60 -57.97
CA ALA A 304 -14.20 -18.04 -57.68
C ALA A 304 -15.07 -18.91 -58.61
N ALA A 305 -14.60 -20.10 -59.01
CA ALA A 305 -15.38 -21.04 -59.85
C ALA A 305 -14.90 -22.51 -59.79
N ALA A 306 -15.86 -23.40 -60.11
CA ALA A 306 -15.73 -24.81 -60.52
C ALA A 306 -15.36 -25.88 -59.46
N ALA A 307 -15.95 -27.07 -59.61
CA ALA A 307 -15.78 -28.24 -58.73
C ALA A 307 -15.98 -29.58 -59.50
N GLN A 308 -15.45 -30.67 -58.91
CA GLN A 308 -15.80 -32.09 -59.11
C GLN A 308 -15.66 -32.75 -60.51
N SER A 309 -14.67 -33.66 -60.62
CA SER A 309 -14.76 -34.99 -61.27
C SER A 309 -13.59 -35.85 -60.72
N ASN A 310 -13.79 -37.05 -60.15
CA ASN A 310 -14.02 -38.38 -60.78
C ASN A 310 -12.81 -38.93 -61.58
N VAL A 311 -12.36 -40.20 -61.46
CA VAL A 311 -12.66 -41.30 -60.49
C VAL A 311 -11.63 -42.46 -60.65
N PHE A 312 -11.64 -43.45 -59.73
CA PHE A 312 -10.90 -44.74 -59.73
C PHE A 312 -9.35 -44.75 -59.56
N GLY A 313 -8.86 -45.78 -58.85
CA GLY A 313 -7.43 -46.14 -58.72
C GLY A 313 -7.10 -46.80 -57.38
N GLY A 314 -6.98 -48.14 -57.35
CA GLY A 314 -6.67 -48.91 -56.14
C GLY A 314 -5.18 -49.25 -55.95
N SER A 315 -4.84 -49.63 -54.72
CA SER A 315 -3.56 -50.22 -54.25
C SER A 315 -3.06 -51.42 -55.10
N PRO A 316 -1.79 -51.90 -54.97
CA PRO A 316 -0.91 -51.75 -53.80
C PRO A 316 0.62 -51.58 -54.04
N SER A 317 1.31 -51.28 -52.94
CA SER A 317 2.69 -51.77 -52.68
C SER A 317 2.84 -52.19 -51.21
N LEU A 318 3.68 -53.22 -50.99
CA LEU A 318 3.92 -53.91 -49.71
C LEU A 318 5.23 -53.41 -49.05
N ALA A 319 5.58 -53.70 -47.79
CA ALA A 319 4.85 -54.05 -46.55
C ALA A 319 5.87 -54.11 -45.37
N CYS A 320 5.40 -54.21 -44.12
CA CYS A 320 5.94 -54.90 -42.91
C CYS A 320 7.49 -54.99 -42.65
N ASN A 321 7.99 -54.99 -41.40
CA ASN A 321 7.41 -55.67 -40.24
C ASN A 321 7.92 -55.19 -38.84
N HIS A 322 7.26 -55.73 -37.81
CA HIS A 322 7.25 -55.50 -36.35
C HIS A 322 8.53 -55.63 -35.45
N ARG A 323 8.46 -54.89 -34.31
CA ARG A 323 8.72 -55.28 -32.88
C ARG A 323 10.14 -55.32 -32.26
N SER A 324 10.14 -55.14 -30.92
CA SER A 324 11.19 -55.10 -29.88
C SER A 324 11.65 -56.50 -29.38
N PRO A 325 12.55 -56.69 -28.36
CA PRO A 325 13.30 -55.74 -27.49
C PRO A 325 14.83 -56.08 -27.31
N MET A 326 15.44 -55.68 -26.18
CA MET A 326 16.82 -55.90 -25.65
C MET A 326 17.35 -57.38 -25.65
N PRO A 327 18.66 -57.71 -25.42
CA PRO A 327 19.73 -56.93 -24.72
C PRO A 327 21.20 -56.96 -25.25
N ALA A 328 22.06 -56.16 -24.60
CA ALA A 328 23.51 -56.26 -24.29
C ALA A 328 24.54 -57.05 -25.16
N VAL A 329 25.71 -56.41 -25.43
CA VAL A 329 27.11 -56.89 -25.24
C VAL A 329 28.10 -55.72 -25.53
N SER A 330 29.40 -55.84 -25.20
CA SER A 330 30.29 -54.69 -24.90
C SER A 330 31.64 -54.61 -25.64
N LYS A 331 32.14 -53.36 -25.83
CA LYS A 331 33.55 -52.92 -26.04
C LYS A 331 34.26 -53.32 -27.38
N PRO A 332 35.40 -52.69 -27.74
CA PRO A 332 36.10 -51.52 -27.16
C PRO A 332 36.33 -50.33 -28.14
N SER A 333 36.99 -49.28 -27.64
CA SER A 333 37.44 -48.06 -28.34
C SER A 333 38.78 -48.19 -29.07
N THR A 334 39.08 -47.28 -30.02
CA THR A 334 40.41 -46.61 -30.11
C THR A 334 40.39 -45.30 -30.92
N ASN A 335 41.00 -44.25 -30.37
CA ASN A 335 41.64 -43.15 -31.15
C ASN A 335 43.06 -43.58 -31.55
N PRO A 336 43.74 -42.90 -32.49
CA PRO A 336 44.68 -41.82 -32.13
C PRO A 336 44.63 -40.63 -33.13
N THR A 337 45.33 -39.50 -33.00
CA THR A 337 46.61 -39.13 -32.33
C THR A 337 46.49 -37.77 -31.61
N SER A 338 47.15 -37.41 -30.48
CA SER A 338 48.42 -37.79 -29.82
C SER A 338 49.70 -37.23 -30.49
N SER A 339 50.82 -36.91 -29.80
CA SER A 339 51.22 -36.89 -28.36
C SER A 339 52.06 -35.59 -28.11
N ALA A 340 53.09 -35.39 -27.25
CA ALA A 340 53.93 -36.14 -26.29
C ALA A 340 54.82 -35.10 -25.51
N LEU A 341 55.55 -35.37 -24.39
CA LEU A 341 55.39 -36.29 -23.25
C LEU A 341 56.52 -36.07 -22.19
N SER A 342 56.20 -36.03 -20.88
CA SER A 342 57.10 -36.36 -19.71
C SER A 342 58.39 -35.49 -19.49
N TRP A 343 59.12 -35.47 -18.35
CA TRP A 343 59.49 -36.51 -17.35
C TRP A 343 59.79 -35.99 -15.91
N LEU A 344 59.17 -36.63 -14.90
CA LEU A 344 59.66 -37.00 -13.53
C LEU A 344 60.36 -35.90 -12.62
N PRO A 345 60.92 -36.17 -11.40
CA PRO A 345 60.18 -35.88 -10.16
C PRO A 345 60.94 -35.15 -8.99
N TYR A 346 60.16 -34.81 -7.94
CA TYR A 346 60.42 -34.54 -6.49
C TYR A 346 61.74 -35.05 -5.82
N PRO A 347 62.12 -34.67 -4.55
CA PRO A 347 61.43 -33.84 -3.51
C PRO A 347 62.33 -32.89 -2.60
N PHE A 348 61.77 -32.40 -1.46
CA PHE A 348 62.38 -32.04 -0.12
C PHE A 348 62.64 -30.56 0.37
N ILE A 349 61.79 -30.14 1.34
CA ILE A 349 62.08 -29.62 2.72
C ILE A 349 62.35 -28.12 3.12
N GLU A 350 61.55 -27.68 4.12
CA GLU A 350 61.70 -26.76 5.30
C GLU A 350 62.33 -25.33 5.33
N LYS A 351 61.71 -24.51 6.24
CA LYS A 351 62.30 -23.52 7.19
C LYS A 351 62.83 -22.15 6.68
N ALA A 352 62.93 -21.08 7.49
CA ALA A 352 62.16 -20.61 8.67
C ALA A 352 62.68 -19.23 9.18
N LEU A 353 61.81 -18.48 9.89
CA LEU A 353 62.05 -17.39 10.87
C LEU A 353 62.93 -16.15 10.54
N ASP A 354 62.32 -14.99 10.81
CA ASP A 354 62.76 -13.86 11.66
C ASP A 354 64.22 -13.34 11.68
N LEU A 355 64.36 -12.00 11.65
CA LEU A 355 64.70 -11.24 12.88
C LEU A 355 64.35 -9.74 12.77
N GLU A 356 64.08 -9.10 13.91
CA GLU A 356 63.83 -7.65 14.04
C GLU A 356 64.96 -6.93 14.85
N LEU A 357 64.87 -5.59 14.95
CA LEU A 357 65.57 -4.67 15.87
C LEU A 357 67.04 -4.28 15.58
N VAL A 358 67.29 -2.96 15.53
CA VAL A 358 68.03 -2.23 16.61
C VAL A 358 68.04 -0.69 16.36
N PHE A 359 67.57 0.06 17.36
CA PHE A 359 67.86 1.47 17.74
C PHE A 359 68.11 2.59 16.69
N ALA A 360 67.06 3.42 16.51
CA ALA A 360 67.01 4.86 16.85
C ALA A 360 68.20 5.83 16.60
N SER A 361 67.84 6.98 16.02
CA SER A 361 68.40 8.34 16.23
C SER A 361 69.76 8.71 15.62
N LYS A 362 69.72 9.40 14.46
CA LYS A 362 70.22 10.79 14.35
C LYS A 362 69.81 11.51 13.04
N LYS A 363 69.85 12.84 13.12
CA LYS A 363 69.77 13.83 12.02
C LYS A 363 68.48 13.90 11.17
N MET A 364 67.58 14.77 11.63
CA MET A 364 66.94 15.73 10.72
C MET A 364 67.97 16.49 9.86
N SER A 365 67.50 17.03 8.73
CA SER A 365 67.80 18.38 8.18
C SER A 365 68.21 18.46 6.69
N SER A 366 67.33 18.07 5.77
CA SER A 366 67.40 18.51 4.35
C SER A 366 66.05 18.41 3.62
N LEU A 367 65.41 17.25 3.69
CA LEU A 367 64.20 16.87 2.94
C LEU A 367 62.87 17.38 3.53
N GLN A 368 62.83 18.61 4.05
CA GLN A 368 61.60 19.22 4.58
C GLN A 368 61.43 20.69 4.18
N ARG A 369 61.78 21.01 2.93
CA ARG A 369 61.59 22.35 2.32
C ARG A 369 61.01 22.37 0.91
N TRP A 370 60.71 21.23 0.31
CA TRP A 370 60.13 21.16 -1.05
C TRP A 370 58.61 20.92 -1.05
N GLU A 371 58.07 20.09 -0.14
CA GLU A 371 56.63 19.78 -0.11
C GLU A 371 55.76 20.95 0.39
N MET A 372 56.26 21.71 1.38
CA MET A 372 55.60 22.93 1.89
C MET A 372 55.38 24.00 0.80
N GLY A 373 56.20 24.01 -0.26
CA GLY A 373 56.05 24.94 -1.38
C GLY A 373 54.91 24.56 -2.34
N LEU A 374 54.67 23.26 -2.51
CA LEU A 374 53.62 22.75 -3.42
C LEU A 374 52.23 22.95 -2.80
N CYS A 375 52.06 22.61 -1.52
CA CYS A 375 50.80 22.78 -0.81
C CYS A 375 50.32 24.24 -0.80
N LEU A 376 51.22 25.20 -0.55
CA LEU A 376 50.84 26.62 -0.48
C LEU A 376 50.30 27.16 -1.82
N LEU A 377 50.88 26.71 -2.95
CA LEU A 377 50.43 27.12 -4.29
C LEU A 377 49.03 26.57 -4.62
N VAL A 378 48.74 25.33 -4.21
CA VAL A 378 47.42 24.69 -4.38
C VAL A 378 46.35 25.32 -3.49
N CYS A 379 46.70 25.77 -2.28
CA CYS A 379 45.78 26.52 -1.41
C CYS A 379 45.44 27.91 -1.98
N ILE A 380 46.40 28.62 -2.57
CA ILE A 380 46.17 29.99 -3.08
C ILE A 380 45.27 30.00 -4.34
N THR A 381 45.39 29.00 -5.22
CA THR A 381 44.50 28.87 -6.39
C THR A 381 43.08 28.43 -6.01
N SER A 382 42.90 27.69 -4.91
CA SER A 382 41.58 27.24 -4.44
C SER A 382 40.84 28.26 -3.56
N CYS A 383 41.54 29.12 -2.81
CA CYS A 383 40.92 30.14 -1.96
C CYS A 383 40.47 31.44 -2.68
N SER A 384 40.71 31.57 -3.98
CA SER A 384 40.48 32.84 -4.72
C SER A 384 39.08 33.01 -5.33
N PHE A 385 38.14 32.07 -5.11
CA PHE A 385 36.81 32.07 -5.75
C PHE A 385 35.60 32.01 -4.79
N ILE A 386 35.80 32.24 -3.49
CA ILE A 386 34.69 32.34 -2.52
C ILE A 386 34.79 33.66 -1.73
N TYR A 387 34.27 34.75 -2.30
CA TYR A 387 33.28 35.64 -1.67
C TYR A 387 32.82 36.76 -2.63
N VAL A 388 31.56 37.21 -2.49
CA VAL A 388 30.89 38.28 -3.27
C VAL A 388 30.73 37.92 -4.76
N SER A 389 29.53 37.62 -5.27
CA SER A 389 28.26 38.34 -5.06
C SER A 389 27.02 37.45 -5.05
N SER A 390 25.91 38.00 -4.58
CA SER A 390 24.57 37.38 -4.54
C SER A 390 23.91 37.25 -5.92
N GLN A 391 22.92 36.35 -6.01
CA GLN A 391 22.09 36.02 -7.18
C GLN A 391 22.72 35.10 -8.24
N SER A 392 22.65 33.79 -7.98
CA SER A 392 22.61 32.77 -9.03
C SER A 392 21.75 31.60 -8.57
N VAL A 393 21.03 30.98 -9.51
CA VAL A 393 20.19 29.80 -9.26
C VAL A 393 21.10 28.59 -9.02
N VAL A 394 20.78 27.76 -8.01
CA VAL A 394 21.40 26.43 -7.89
C VAL A 394 20.84 25.56 -9.01
N ALA A 395 21.54 25.56 -10.14
CA ALA A 395 21.40 24.51 -11.13
C ALA A 395 22.05 23.25 -10.54
N GLY A 396 21.23 22.44 -9.85
CA GLY A 396 21.55 21.03 -9.65
C GLY A 396 21.78 20.37 -11.01
N ASN A 397 22.58 19.31 -11.05
CA ASN A 397 22.81 18.56 -12.29
C ASN A 397 21.63 17.60 -12.57
N ASP A 398 20.41 18.14 -12.50
CA ASP A 398 19.17 17.42 -12.73
C ASP A 398 19.08 17.08 -14.21
N ASN A 399 19.41 15.83 -14.52
CA ASN A 399 19.11 15.22 -15.81
C ASN A 399 17.61 14.84 -15.88
N SER A 400 16.74 15.65 -15.29
CA SER A 400 15.29 15.44 -15.25
C SER A 400 14.73 15.63 -16.65
N SER A 401 14.22 14.55 -17.24
CA SER A 401 13.53 14.61 -18.53
C SER A 401 12.34 15.57 -18.41
N VAL A 402 12.28 16.60 -19.25
CA VAL A 402 11.04 17.35 -19.46
C VAL A 402 10.25 16.64 -20.56
N SER A 403 9.02 16.24 -20.25
CA SER A 403 8.09 15.66 -21.22
C SER A 403 6.87 16.56 -21.39
N GLU A 404 6.34 16.65 -22.61
CA GLU A 404 5.14 17.43 -22.89
C GLU A 404 3.87 16.63 -22.57
N GLY A 405 2.86 17.31 -22.05
CA GLY A 405 1.55 16.76 -21.71
C GLY A 405 0.40 17.69 -22.13
N THR A 406 -0.76 17.11 -22.42
CA THR A 406 -1.99 17.86 -22.73
C THR A 406 -3.17 17.29 -21.93
N VAL A 407 -3.80 18.13 -21.12
CA VAL A 407 -5.11 17.85 -20.52
C VAL A 407 -6.19 18.29 -21.50
N PHE A 408 -7.18 17.42 -21.72
CA PHE A 408 -8.39 17.69 -22.48
C PHE A 408 -9.59 17.73 -21.53
N ILE A 409 -10.34 18.82 -21.55
CA ILE A 409 -11.48 19.05 -20.66
C ILE A 409 -12.76 19.25 -21.49
N ASP A 410 -13.81 18.48 -21.21
CA ASP A 410 -15.15 18.83 -21.70
C ASP A 410 -15.86 19.75 -20.70
N GLY A 411 -15.92 21.03 -21.06
CA GLY A 411 -16.62 22.06 -20.28
C GLY A 411 -18.14 22.13 -20.52
N LYS A 412 -18.70 21.29 -21.39
CA LYS A 412 -20.10 21.39 -21.83
C LYS A 412 -21.11 20.91 -20.78
N THR A 413 -20.80 19.80 -20.10
CA THR A 413 -21.67 19.12 -19.13
C THR A 413 -20.84 18.44 -18.05
N SER A 414 -21.32 18.42 -16.81
CA SER A 414 -20.73 17.64 -15.72
C SER A 414 -20.99 16.14 -15.91
N ILE A 415 -19.98 15.30 -15.65
CA ILE A 415 -20.11 13.83 -15.63
C ILE A 415 -20.64 13.28 -14.30
N GLY A 416 -20.42 14.03 -13.21
CA GLY A 416 -20.89 13.75 -11.87
C GLY A 416 -21.08 15.04 -11.07
N LYS A 417 -21.75 14.94 -9.92
CA LYS A 417 -21.98 16.04 -9.00
C LYS A 417 -21.87 15.56 -7.54
N ILE A 418 -20.80 15.99 -6.88
CA ILE A 418 -20.49 15.66 -5.49
C ILE A 418 -21.20 16.57 -4.49
N ASP A 419 -21.16 16.22 -3.20
CA ASP A 419 -21.60 17.11 -2.12
C ASP A 419 -20.63 18.28 -1.92
N GLU A 420 -21.10 19.32 -1.23
CA GLU A 420 -20.30 20.54 -0.99
C GLU A 420 -19.13 20.28 -0.04
N ASP A 421 -19.35 19.32 0.83
CA ASP A 421 -18.55 18.76 1.89
C ASP A 421 -18.33 17.26 1.59
N PHE A 422 -17.96 16.96 0.34
CA PHE A 422 -17.60 15.62 -0.14
C PHE A 422 -16.50 14.96 0.70
N ILE A 423 -15.57 15.74 1.26
CA ILE A 423 -14.58 15.24 2.22
C ILE A 423 -15.28 14.91 3.54
N CYS A 424 -15.13 13.67 3.96
CA CYS A 424 -15.53 13.14 5.25
C CYS A 424 -14.32 12.46 5.92
N ALA A 425 -14.36 12.28 7.24
CA ALA A 425 -13.39 11.48 7.98
C ALA A 425 -14.11 10.57 8.99
N THR A 426 -13.45 9.53 9.50
CA THR A 426 -14.02 8.65 10.54
C THR A 426 -13.43 8.90 11.92
N LEU A 427 -14.13 8.43 12.96
CA LEU A 427 -13.58 8.16 14.28
C LEU A 427 -14.00 6.75 14.72
N ASP A 428 -13.04 6.00 15.27
CA ASP A 428 -13.18 4.55 15.51
C ASP A 428 -13.35 4.22 17.01
N TRP A 429 -13.77 2.98 17.28
CA TRP A 429 -13.91 2.39 18.60
C TRP A 429 -12.65 1.68 19.13
N TRP A 430 -11.63 1.42 18.28
CA TRP A 430 -10.43 0.67 18.66
C TRP A 430 -9.70 1.25 19.89
N PRO A 431 -9.56 0.48 20.99
CA PRO A 431 -8.86 0.92 22.20
C PRO A 431 -7.32 0.80 22.05
N PRO A 432 -6.52 1.34 22.99
CA PRO A 432 -5.05 1.39 22.88
C PRO A 432 -4.38 0.01 22.66
N GLU A 433 -5.00 -1.07 23.12
CA GLU A 433 -4.48 -2.43 22.99
C GLU A 433 -4.74 -3.06 21.60
N LYS A 434 -5.37 -2.33 20.66
CA LYS A 434 -5.43 -2.71 19.25
C LYS A 434 -4.05 -2.52 18.63
N CYS A 435 -3.38 -3.64 18.40
CA CYS A 435 -2.05 -3.68 17.79
C CYS A 435 -2.08 -4.62 16.59
N ASP A 436 -1.59 -4.14 15.45
CA ASP A 436 -1.39 -4.93 14.24
C ASP A 436 0.12 -5.02 13.98
N TYR A 437 0.60 -6.22 13.63
CA TYR A 437 2.02 -6.43 13.26
C TYR A 437 3.03 -5.95 14.32
N GLY A 438 2.66 -6.06 15.60
CA GLY A 438 3.46 -5.60 16.75
C GLY A 438 3.35 -4.11 17.08
N THR A 439 2.62 -3.31 16.29
CA THR A 439 2.47 -1.85 16.48
C THR A 439 1.06 -1.48 16.91
N CYS A 440 0.94 -0.75 18.03
CA CYS A 440 -0.34 -0.28 18.57
C CYS A 440 -0.58 1.19 18.19
N SER A 441 -0.99 1.46 16.95
CA SER A 441 -1.07 2.83 16.38
C SER A 441 -2.35 3.61 16.72
N TRP A 442 -3.20 3.06 17.60
CA TRP A 442 -4.47 3.68 18.01
C TRP A 442 -4.38 4.57 19.24
N ASP A 443 -3.62 4.17 20.27
CA ASP A 443 -3.46 4.95 21.51
C ASP A 443 -4.83 5.43 22.08
N TYR A 444 -4.88 6.60 22.72
CA TYR A 444 -6.12 7.25 23.15
C TYR A 444 -6.88 7.98 22.02
N ALA A 445 -6.98 7.42 20.80
CA ALA A 445 -7.71 8.05 19.68
C ALA A 445 -9.19 7.66 19.56
N SER A 446 -9.68 6.71 20.37
CA SER A 446 -11.03 6.13 20.21
C SER A 446 -12.15 7.08 20.62
N LEU A 447 -13.36 6.82 20.12
CA LEU A 447 -14.60 7.47 20.55
C LEU A 447 -14.77 7.50 22.09
N ILE A 448 -14.27 6.49 22.80
CA ILE A 448 -14.34 6.39 24.26
C ILE A 448 -13.36 7.34 24.97
N ASN A 449 -12.14 7.53 24.44
CA ASN A 449 -11.01 8.11 25.20
C ASN A 449 -10.26 9.29 24.54
N LEU A 450 -10.60 9.67 23.29
CA LEU A 450 -10.06 10.84 22.59
C LEU A 450 -10.15 12.13 23.41
N ASP A 451 -9.06 12.92 23.47
CA ASP A 451 -9.07 14.23 24.11
C ASP A 451 -9.82 15.28 23.28
N LEU A 452 -11.05 15.56 23.70
CA LEU A 452 -11.94 16.55 23.10
C LEU A 452 -11.62 18.00 23.54
N ASN A 453 -10.63 18.20 24.41
CA ASN A 453 -10.13 19.53 24.77
C ASN A 453 -8.99 20.00 23.87
N ASN A 454 -8.42 19.10 23.05
CA ASN A 454 -7.29 19.40 22.18
C ASN A 454 -7.64 20.49 21.15
N ASN A 455 -6.90 21.61 21.18
CA ASN A 455 -7.13 22.74 20.27
C ASN A 455 -6.77 22.41 18.82
N ILE A 456 -5.77 21.56 18.57
CA ILE A 456 -5.40 21.15 17.21
C ILE A 456 -6.52 20.30 16.61
N LEU A 457 -7.07 19.33 17.34
CA LEU A 457 -8.24 18.54 16.91
C LEU A 457 -9.43 19.44 16.56
N LEU A 458 -9.73 20.42 17.43
CA LEU A 458 -10.81 21.37 17.22
C LEU A 458 -10.61 22.23 15.96
N ASN A 459 -9.41 22.79 15.79
CA ASN A 459 -9.06 23.64 14.65
C ASN A 459 -8.95 22.85 13.34
N ALA A 460 -8.47 21.60 13.41
CA ALA A 460 -8.35 20.71 12.27
C ALA A 460 -9.71 20.44 11.61
N ILE A 461 -10.74 20.18 12.41
CA ILE A 461 -12.12 19.98 11.92
C ILE A 461 -12.70 21.31 11.40
N LYS A 462 -12.50 22.42 12.13
CA LYS A 462 -13.00 23.75 11.75
C LYS A 462 -12.44 24.28 10.43
N ALA A 463 -11.28 23.83 9.99
CA ALA A 463 -10.66 24.30 8.75
C ALA A 463 -11.48 23.95 7.48
N PHE A 464 -12.36 22.95 7.58
CA PHE A 464 -13.33 22.52 6.56
C PHE A 464 -14.66 23.28 6.73
N SER A 465 -15.33 23.12 7.88
CA SER A 465 -16.56 23.85 8.26
C SER A 465 -17.67 23.88 7.18
N PRO A 466 -18.43 22.78 6.96
CA PRO A 466 -18.42 21.54 7.74
C PRO A 466 -17.41 20.50 7.26
N LEU A 467 -17.14 19.54 8.16
CA LEU A 467 -16.57 18.23 7.85
C LEU A 467 -17.61 17.19 8.30
N LYS A 468 -17.97 16.22 7.45
CA LYS A 468 -18.73 15.06 7.91
C LYS A 468 -17.79 14.15 8.70
N ILE A 469 -18.24 13.69 9.88
CA ILE A 469 -17.48 12.76 10.72
C ILE A 469 -18.34 11.52 11.00
N ARG A 470 -17.87 10.37 10.53
CA ARG A 470 -18.51 9.05 10.66
C ARG A 470 -17.96 8.30 11.87
N LEU A 471 -18.76 8.25 12.94
CA LEU A 471 -18.45 7.58 14.20
C LEU A 471 -18.85 6.09 14.05
N GLY A 472 -17.87 5.20 13.88
CA GLY A 472 -18.12 3.82 13.43
C GLY A 472 -16.87 2.94 13.49
N GLY A 473 -16.70 2.02 12.54
CA GLY A 473 -15.58 1.08 12.49
C GLY A 473 -15.86 -0.25 13.20
N THR A 474 -14.95 -1.20 13.10
CA THR A 474 -15.21 -2.65 13.29
C THR A 474 -15.86 -3.05 14.63
N LEU A 475 -15.54 -2.38 15.75
CA LEU A 475 -16.13 -2.72 17.06
C LEU A 475 -17.54 -2.10 17.29
N GLN A 476 -18.07 -1.31 16.35
CA GLN A 476 -19.43 -0.75 16.37
C GLN A 476 -20.50 -1.81 16.67
N ASP A 477 -20.41 -2.96 15.98
CA ASP A 477 -21.32 -4.09 16.14
C ASP A 477 -21.12 -4.88 17.45
N LYS A 478 -20.22 -4.41 18.31
CA LYS A 478 -20.00 -4.87 19.69
C LYS A 478 -20.24 -3.78 20.74
N VAL A 479 -20.84 -2.64 20.38
CA VAL A 479 -21.24 -1.56 21.31
C VAL A 479 -22.65 -1.79 21.87
N ILE A 480 -22.84 -1.50 23.16
CA ILE A 480 -24.13 -1.23 23.82
C ILE A 480 -24.21 0.24 24.21
N TYR A 481 -25.39 0.84 24.15
CA TYR A 481 -25.63 2.23 24.57
C TYR A 481 -26.23 2.27 25.98
N ASP A 482 -25.63 3.04 26.89
CA ASP A 482 -26.01 3.12 28.31
C ASP A 482 -27.25 4.00 28.58
N THR A 483 -28.36 3.69 27.93
CA THR A 483 -29.61 4.46 28.03
C THR A 483 -30.45 4.05 29.24
N GLU A 484 -31.47 4.85 29.57
CA GLU A 484 -32.40 4.60 30.69
C GLU A 484 -33.12 3.23 30.63
N ASP A 485 -33.20 2.62 29.45
CA ASP A 485 -33.77 1.28 29.23
C ASP A 485 -32.75 0.13 29.39
N ASN A 486 -31.44 0.42 29.28
CA ASN A 486 -30.38 -0.55 29.54
C ASN A 486 -30.22 -0.80 31.05
N LYS A 487 -29.97 -2.06 31.42
CA LYS A 487 -29.75 -2.48 32.81
C LYS A 487 -28.46 -3.26 33.00
N GLN A 488 -27.66 -3.43 31.94
CA GLN A 488 -26.35 -4.06 32.01
C GLN A 488 -25.28 -3.03 32.41
N PRO A 489 -24.29 -3.39 33.25
CA PRO A 489 -23.18 -2.49 33.57
C PRO A 489 -22.44 -2.04 32.31
N CYS A 490 -22.17 -0.74 32.18
CA CYS A 490 -21.51 -0.15 31.02
C CYS A 490 -19.98 -0.41 31.02
N ASN A 491 -19.62 -1.67 30.80
CA ASN A 491 -18.24 -2.12 30.69
C ASN A 491 -17.60 -1.64 29.39
N GLN A 492 -16.33 -1.24 29.46
CA GLN A 492 -15.55 -0.87 28.27
C GLN A 492 -14.99 -2.10 27.55
N PHE A 493 -14.51 -1.90 26.32
CA PHE A 493 -13.84 -2.97 25.56
C PHE A 493 -12.62 -3.49 26.32
N VAL A 494 -12.55 -4.81 26.51
CA VAL A 494 -11.39 -5.52 27.08
C VAL A 494 -10.84 -6.49 26.05
N LYS A 495 -9.51 -6.54 25.90
CA LYS A 495 -8.84 -7.45 24.97
C LYS A 495 -9.07 -8.91 25.39
N ASN A 496 -9.66 -9.69 24.50
CA ASN A 496 -9.95 -11.12 24.67
C ASN A 496 -9.83 -11.82 23.32
N THR A 497 -8.77 -12.61 23.11
CA THR A 497 -8.48 -13.26 21.82
C THR A 497 -9.44 -14.40 21.47
N SER A 498 -10.31 -14.84 22.38
CA SER A 498 -11.38 -15.81 22.10
C SER A 498 -12.67 -15.16 21.58
N GLU A 499 -12.75 -13.83 21.59
CA GLU A 499 -13.89 -13.06 21.08
C GLU A 499 -13.72 -12.65 19.62
N MET A 500 -14.83 -12.47 18.91
CA MET A 500 -14.82 -11.84 17.58
C MET A 500 -14.11 -10.48 17.64
N PHE A 501 -13.16 -10.26 16.73
CA PHE A 501 -12.24 -9.11 16.66
C PHE A 501 -11.23 -8.98 17.81
N GLY A 502 -11.14 -9.94 18.73
CA GLY A 502 -10.15 -9.94 19.81
C GLY A 502 -10.48 -9.03 21.00
N PHE A 503 -11.71 -8.53 21.10
CA PHE A 503 -12.21 -7.69 22.20
C PHE A 503 -13.60 -8.13 22.64
N THR A 504 -13.97 -7.90 23.90
CA THR A 504 -15.32 -8.15 24.44
C THR A 504 -16.39 -7.29 23.75
N GLN A 505 -17.65 -7.46 24.16
CA GLN A 505 -18.62 -6.36 24.08
C GLN A 505 -18.09 -5.14 24.87
N GLY A 506 -18.37 -3.95 24.36
CA GLY A 506 -18.08 -2.67 25.02
C GLY A 506 -19.33 -1.79 25.09
N CYS A 507 -19.24 -0.63 25.74
CA CYS A 507 -20.38 0.23 25.99
C CYS A 507 -20.03 1.72 25.84
N LEU A 508 -20.91 2.48 25.18
CA LEU A 508 -20.86 3.95 25.15
C LEU A 508 -21.69 4.49 26.33
N PRO A 509 -21.05 5.05 27.38
CA PRO A 509 -21.77 5.70 28.46
C PRO A 509 -22.32 7.05 27.98
N MET A 510 -23.54 7.41 28.39
CA MET A 510 -24.21 8.59 27.82
C MET A 510 -23.54 9.93 28.18
N TYR A 511 -22.77 10.02 29.27
CA TYR A 511 -21.96 11.23 29.53
C TYR A 511 -20.89 11.44 28.43
N ARG A 512 -20.30 10.36 27.91
CA ARG A 512 -19.31 10.45 26.82
C ARG A 512 -19.98 10.81 25.49
N TRP A 513 -21.22 10.37 25.28
CA TRP A 513 -22.02 10.82 24.15
C TRP A 513 -22.35 12.31 24.21
N ASP A 514 -22.64 12.84 25.40
CA ASP A 514 -22.83 14.27 25.63
C ASP A 514 -21.55 15.08 25.33
N GLU A 515 -20.38 14.60 25.79
CA GLU A 515 -19.06 15.21 25.49
C GLU A 515 -18.78 15.25 23.98
N LEU A 516 -18.96 14.12 23.28
CA LEU A 516 -18.76 14.01 21.83
C LEU A 516 -19.65 15.01 21.08
N ASN A 517 -20.94 15.11 21.45
CA ASN A 517 -21.86 16.06 20.81
C ASN A 517 -21.51 17.51 21.13
N ALA A 518 -21.08 17.82 22.37
CA ALA A 518 -20.62 19.16 22.73
C ALA A 518 -19.37 19.56 21.92
N PHE A 519 -18.43 18.64 21.71
CA PHE A 519 -17.24 18.85 20.89
C PHE A 519 -17.55 19.01 19.40
N LEU A 520 -18.30 18.09 18.80
CA LEU A 520 -18.62 18.09 17.37
C LEU A 520 -19.48 19.31 16.98
N LYS A 521 -20.36 19.76 17.89
CA LYS A 521 -21.10 21.04 17.75
C LYS A 521 -20.20 22.27 17.89
N LYS A 522 -19.15 22.21 18.73
CA LYS A 522 -18.14 23.29 18.91
C LYS A 522 -17.17 23.38 17.72
N SER A 523 -16.95 22.28 16.99
CA SER A 523 -16.13 22.23 15.78
C SER A 523 -16.90 22.54 14.49
N GLY A 524 -18.22 22.36 14.49
CA GLY A 524 -19.07 22.54 13.30
C GLY A 524 -19.06 21.32 12.36
N ALA A 525 -18.87 20.13 12.92
CA ALA A 525 -18.94 18.87 12.19
C ALA A 525 -20.37 18.41 11.96
N GLU A 526 -20.61 17.72 10.85
CA GLU A 526 -21.86 16.98 10.60
C GLU A 526 -21.68 15.52 11.03
N ILE A 527 -22.51 15.06 11.97
CA ILE A 527 -22.31 13.78 12.66
C ILE A 527 -23.04 12.65 11.92
N ILE A 528 -22.31 11.65 11.46
CA ILE A 528 -22.85 10.34 11.07
C ILE A 528 -22.52 9.36 12.19
N PHE A 529 -23.50 8.59 12.67
CA PHE A 529 -23.28 7.59 13.73
C PHE A 529 -23.69 6.20 13.25
N GLY A 530 -22.77 5.25 13.34
CA GLY A 530 -22.99 3.84 13.02
C GLY A 530 -23.58 3.07 14.20
N LEU A 531 -24.68 2.38 13.94
CA LEU A 531 -25.44 1.60 14.91
C LEU A 531 -25.04 0.11 14.88
N ASN A 532 -25.07 -0.53 16.03
CA ASN A 532 -24.87 -1.98 16.16
C ASN A 532 -26.03 -2.76 15.50
N ALA A 533 -25.77 -3.42 14.37
CA ALA A 533 -26.67 -4.28 13.61
C ALA A 533 -26.63 -5.77 14.03
N LEU A 534 -25.64 -6.18 14.82
CA LEU A 534 -25.55 -7.53 15.39
C LEU A 534 -26.35 -7.72 16.68
N ALA A 535 -26.89 -6.65 17.27
CA ALA A 535 -27.76 -6.71 18.45
C ALA A 535 -28.90 -7.73 18.29
N GLY A 536 -28.90 -8.76 19.14
CA GLY A 536 -29.91 -9.84 19.15
C GLY A 536 -29.73 -10.95 18.10
N ARG A 537 -28.68 -10.91 17.27
CA ARG A 537 -28.36 -11.97 16.31
C ARG A 537 -27.63 -13.14 16.97
N SER A 538 -27.72 -14.32 16.33
CA SER A 538 -26.87 -15.47 16.63
C SER A 538 -25.94 -15.74 15.45
N ILE A 539 -24.63 -15.88 15.71
CA ILE A 539 -23.69 -16.35 14.69
C ILE A 539 -23.76 -17.88 14.64
N ILE A 540 -24.05 -18.43 13.45
CA ILE A 540 -24.09 -19.87 13.20
C ILE A 540 -22.76 -20.38 12.62
N SER A 541 -22.62 -21.70 12.49
CA SER A 541 -21.34 -22.39 12.23
C SER A 541 -20.67 -22.09 10.87
N ASP A 542 -21.37 -21.46 9.93
CA ASP A 542 -20.77 -20.98 8.66
C ASP A 542 -20.21 -19.55 8.77
N GLY A 543 -20.37 -18.90 9.93
CA GLY A 543 -20.01 -17.49 10.17
C GLY A 543 -21.12 -16.48 9.86
N SER A 544 -22.32 -16.90 9.47
CA SER A 544 -23.45 -15.98 9.21
C SER A 544 -24.16 -15.56 10.51
N ALA A 545 -24.51 -14.28 10.64
CA ALA A 545 -25.27 -13.73 11.77
C ALA A 545 -26.78 -13.73 11.46
N VAL A 546 -27.50 -14.75 11.93
CA VAL A 546 -28.93 -14.98 11.66
C VAL A 546 -29.85 -14.40 12.74
N GLY A 547 -31.13 -14.23 12.38
CA GLY A 547 -32.15 -13.57 13.19
C GLY A 547 -32.59 -12.23 12.58
N ALA A 548 -33.49 -11.53 13.29
CA ALA A 548 -33.84 -10.14 13.01
C ALA A 548 -33.04 -9.20 13.94
N TRP A 549 -32.75 -7.99 13.49
CA TRP A 549 -32.04 -7.01 14.31
C TRP A 549 -32.90 -6.54 15.50
N ASN A 550 -32.38 -6.70 16.73
CA ASN A 550 -33.01 -6.17 17.94
C ASN A 550 -32.67 -4.69 18.12
N TYR A 551 -33.45 -3.84 17.46
CA TYR A 551 -33.28 -2.39 17.45
C TYR A 551 -33.54 -1.70 18.81
N THR A 552 -34.01 -2.39 19.86
CA THR A 552 -34.49 -1.75 21.10
C THR A 552 -33.48 -0.80 21.74
N ASN A 553 -32.20 -1.20 21.84
CA ASN A 553 -31.16 -0.36 22.43
C ASN A 553 -30.78 0.83 21.51
N ALA A 554 -30.82 0.64 20.19
CA ALA A 554 -30.62 1.72 19.21
C ALA A 554 -31.79 2.71 19.19
N GLU A 555 -33.05 2.25 19.27
CA GLU A 555 -34.23 3.10 19.35
C GLU A 555 -34.19 3.98 20.62
N SER A 556 -33.79 3.40 21.76
CA SER A 556 -33.56 4.13 23.01
C SER A 556 -32.42 5.16 22.88
N PHE A 557 -31.32 4.83 22.20
CA PHE A 557 -30.18 5.73 21.98
C PHE A 557 -30.50 6.90 21.04
N ILE A 558 -31.22 6.65 19.94
CA ILE A 558 -31.73 7.70 19.05
C ILE A 558 -32.72 8.59 19.82
N SER A 559 -33.59 8.00 20.64
CA SER A 559 -34.53 8.74 21.49
C SER A 559 -33.82 9.62 22.54
N TYR A 560 -32.75 9.14 23.16
CA TYR A 560 -31.90 9.93 24.06
C TYR A 560 -31.25 11.11 23.34
N THR A 561 -30.69 10.87 22.16
CA THR A 561 -30.04 11.87 21.31
C THR A 561 -31.01 12.99 20.93
N VAL A 562 -32.25 12.65 20.58
CA VAL A 562 -33.33 13.61 20.32
C VAL A 562 -33.81 14.32 21.60
N LYS A 563 -33.96 13.60 22.73
CA LYS A 563 -34.29 14.15 24.06
C LYS A 563 -33.25 15.19 24.53
N LYS A 564 -31.99 15.07 24.10
CA LYS A 564 -30.89 16.04 24.33
C LYS A 564 -30.81 17.18 23.31
N ASN A 565 -31.65 17.18 22.27
CA ASN A 565 -31.61 18.15 21.16
C ASN A 565 -30.22 18.17 20.46
N TYR A 566 -29.67 16.98 20.21
CA TYR A 566 -28.45 16.78 19.43
C TYR A 566 -28.77 16.58 17.95
N SER A 567 -27.96 17.16 17.08
CA SER A 567 -28.16 17.15 15.62
C SER A 567 -27.29 16.07 15.00
N ILE A 568 -27.94 15.10 14.35
CA ILE A 568 -27.29 13.99 13.64
C ILE A 568 -27.62 14.14 12.16
N TYR A 569 -26.60 14.07 11.30
CA TYR A 569 -26.74 14.16 9.86
C TYR A 569 -27.24 12.84 9.26
N GLY A 570 -26.77 11.71 9.79
CA GLY A 570 -27.26 10.40 9.41
C GLY A 570 -26.99 9.29 10.41
N TRP A 571 -27.85 8.27 10.36
CA TRP A 571 -27.72 7.02 11.10
C TRP A 571 -27.32 5.92 10.12
N GLU A 572 -26.15 5.33 10.35
CA GLU A 572 -25.65 4.19 9.59
C GLU A 572 -25.97 2.88 10.32
N LEU A 573 -26.23 1.79 9.60
CA LEU A 573 -26.52 0.47 10.18
C LEU A 573 -25.38 -0.52 9.89
N GLY A 574 -24.73 -1.00 10.96
CA GLY A 574 -23.67 -2.01 10.96
C GLY A 574 -22.35 -1.57 10.32
N ASN A 575 -21.35 -2.45 10.37
CA ASN A 575 -20.03 -2.25 9.78
C ASN A 575 -19.48 -3.57 9.20
N GLU A 576 -19.23 -3.59 7.90
CA GLU A 576 -18.58 -4.69 7.14
C GLU A 576 -19.33 -6.03 7.20
N LEU A 577 -20.66 -5.99 7.30
CA LEU A 577 -21.54 -7.15 7.33
C LEU A 577 -22.05 -7.60 5.94
N SER A 578 -21.66 -6.89 4.86
CA SER A 578 -22.09 -7.16 3.48
C SER A 578 -21.20 -8.17 2.75
N GLY A 579 -21.78 -8.88 1.77
CA GLY A 579 -21.06 -9.86 0.94
C GLY A 579 -20.54 -11.04 1.77
N SER A 580 -19.23 -11.29 1.71
CA SER A 580 -18.53 -12.27 2.56
C SER A 580 -18.48 -11.87 4.04
N GLY A 581 -18.55 -10.56 4.32
CA GLY A 581 -18.41 -9.95 5.64
C GLY A 581 -16.99 -9.97 6.21
N VAL A 582 -16.77 -9.20 7.28
CA VAL A 582 -15.56 -9.21 8.11
C VAL A 582 -15.92 -9.70 9.50
N GLY A 583 -15.33 -10.83 9.93
CA GLY A 583 -15.68 -11.52 11.18
C GLY A 583 -17.02 -12.26 11.13
N THR A 584 -18.08 -11.63 10.61
CA THR A 584 -19.38 -12.25 10.32
C THR A 584 -20.09 -11.50 9.18
N ARG A 585 -21.19 -12.07 8.67
CA ARG A 585 -21.98 -11.52 7.54
C ARG A 585 -23.48 -11.62 7.80
N VAL A 586 -24.26 -10.76 7.15
CA VAL A 586 -25.72 -10.82 7.14
C VAL A 586 -26.22 -10.88 5.69
N ALA A 587 -27.22 -11.72 5.41
CA ALA A 587 -27.79 -11.83 4.07
C ALA A 587 -28.49 -10.52 3.65
N ALA A 588 -28.32 -10.08 2.39
CA ALA A 588 -28.85 -8.82 1.87
C ALA A 588 -30.36 -8.66 2.10
N ALA A 589 -31.13 -9.74 1.95
CA ALA A 589 -32.56 -9.76 2.23
C ALA A 589 -32.93 -9.41 3.69
N GLN A 590 -32.13 -9.87 4.66
CA GLN A 590 -32.33 -9.54 6.07
C GLN A 590 -31.85 -8.12 6.36
N TYR A 591 -30.69 -7.72 5.84
CA TYR A 591 -30.15 -6.36 6.02
C TYR A 591 -31.10 -5.28 5.49
N ALA A 592 -31.77 -5.55 4.37
CA ALA A 592 -32.80 -4.67 3.83
C ALA A 592 -33.98 -4.52 4.80
N SER A 593 -34.44 -5.61 5.41
CA SER A 593 -35.51 -5.60 6.43
C SER A 593 -35.10 -4.82 7.70
N ASP A 594 -33.85 -4.97 8.14
CA ASP A 594 -33.30 -4.24 9.29
C ASP A 594 -33.15 -2.74 8.97
N THR A 595 -32.70 -2.39 7.76
CA THR A 595 -32.57 -1.00 7.28
C THR A 595 -33.95 -0.32 7.13
N ILE A 596 -34.96 -1.04 6.63
CA ILE A 596 -36.36 -0.59 6.62
C ILE A 596 -36.86 -0.35 8.05
N SER A 597 -36.44 -1.18 9.01
CA SER A 597 -36.78 -0.99 10.43
C SER A 597 -36.14 0.28 11.00
N LEU A 598 -34.85 0.53 10.73
CA LEU A 598 -34.16 1.79 11.08
C LEU A 598 -34.85 3.01 10.46
N TYR A 599 -35.22 2.95 9.18
CA TYR A 599 -35.95 4.03 8.50
C TYR A 599 -37.28 4.38 9.19
N ASN A 600 -38.05 3.36 9.60
CA ASN A 600 -39.29 3.57 10.33
C ASN A 600 -39.05 4.16 11.73
N ILE A 601 -37.98 3.77 12.42
CA ILE A 601 -37.56 4.34 13.72
C ILE A 601 -37.16 5.81 13.58
N VAL A 602 -36.31 6.15 12.60
CA VAL A 602 -35.90 7.54 12.33
C VAL A 602 -37.13 8.40 11.99
N LYS A 603 -38.01 7.91 11.10
CA LYS A 603 -39.25 8.60 10.71
C LYS A 603 -40.22 8.81 11.89
N LYS A 604 -40.27 7.88 12.84
CA LYS A 604 -41.07 7.93 14.07
C LYS A 604 -40.52 8.96 15.06
N ILE A 605 -39.25 8.82 15.45
CA ILE A 605 -38.63 9.66 16.49
C ILE A 605 -38.46 11.11 16.00
N TYR A 606 -37.92 11.31 14.79
CA TYR A 606 -37.73 12.64 14.21
C TYR A 606 -39.00 13.18 13.53
N SER A 607 -40.19 12.64 13.84
CA SER A 607 -41.46 13.02 13.18
C SER A 607 -41.70 14.54 13.17
N SER A 608 -41.43 15.23 14.28
CA SER A 608 -41.55 16.69 14.47
C SER A 608 -40.27 17.49 14.17
N ILE A 609 -39.20 16.87 13.68
CA ILE A 609 -37.90 17.50 13.42
C ILE A 609 -37.63 17.52 11.91
N GLU A 610 -37.10 18.62 11.39
CA GLU A 610 -36.62 18.74 10.02
C GLU A 610 -35.31 19.57 9.96
N PRO A 611 -34.36 19.26 9.05
CA PRO A 611 -34.36 18.08 8.19
C PRO A 611 -34.19 16.79 9.02
N LYS A 612 -34.87 15.71 8.61
CA LYS A 612 -34.66 14.37 9.19
C LYS A 612 -33.27 13.83 8.83
N PRO A 613 -32.59 13.11 9.75
CA PRO A 613 -31.30 12.47 9.44
C PRO A 613 -31.45 11.44 8.32
N LEU A 614 -30.37 11.26 7.56
CA LEU A 614 -30.27 10.25 6.51
C LEU A 614 -30.19 8.83 7.11
N VAL A 615 -30.74 7.84 6.41
CA VAL A 615 -30.50 6.42 6.66
C VAL A 615 -29.41 5.93 5.72
N ILE A 616 -28.36 5.33 6.27
CA ILE A 616 -27.12 4.97 5.55
C ILE A 616 -26.83 3.48 5.77
N ALA A 617 -26.44 2.76 4.72
CA ALA A 617 -26.12 1.33 4.77
C ALA A 617 -25.47 0.87 3.45
N PRO A 618 -24.78 -0.28 3.37
CA PRO A 618 -24.49 -1.23 4.45
C PRO A 618 -23.17 -1.00 5.20
N GLY A 619 -22.35 -0.03 4.80
CA GLY A 619 -21.07 0.25 5.47
C GLY A 619 -20.08 -0.91 5.34
N GLY A 620 -19.88 -1.44 4.12
CA GLY A 620 -19.00 -2.60 3.91
C GLY A 620 -18.52 -2.78 2.47
N PHE A 621 -17.76 -3.85 2.20
CA PHE A 621 -17.18 -4.10 0.88
C PHE A 621 -18.25 -4.40 -0.17
N PHE A 622 -18.04 -3.88 -1.39
CA PHE A 622 -18.99 -4.01 -2.50
C PHE A 622 -18.98 -5.42 -3.10
N ASP A 623 -20.07 -6.16 -2.90
CA ASP A 623 -20.41 -7.35 -3.68
C ASP A 623 -21.60 -7.02 -4.59
N ALA A 624 -21.47 -7.27 -5.89
CA ALA A 624 -22.45 -6.83 -6.89
C ALA A 624 -23.84 -7.49 -6.72
N ASN A 625 -23.88 -8.75 -6.28
CA ASN A 625 -25.14 -9.48 -6.09
C ASN A 625 -25.83 -9.06 -4.80
N TRP A 626 -25.06 -8.98 -3.70
CA TRP A 626 -25.52 -8.54 -2.39
C TRP A 626 -26.03 -7.10 -2.44
N PHE A 627 -25.26 -6.18 -3.03
CA PHE A 627 -25.67 -4.77 -3.14
C PHE A 627 -26.89 -4.60 -4.05
N LYS A 628 -26.99 -5.36 -5.15
CA LYS A 628 -28.21 -5.34 -5.97
C LYS A 628 -29.42 -5.84 -5.20
N GLU A 629 -29.32 -7.00 -4.54
CA GLU A 629 -30.43 -7.55 -3.75
C GLU A 629 -30.84 -6.59 -2.60
N PHE A 630 -29.87 -5.95 -1.95
CA PHE A 630 -30.10 -4.97 -0.89
C PHE A 630 -30.81 -3.71 -1.39
N VAL A 631 -30.35 -3.12 -2.50
CA VAL A 631 -30.94 -1.91 -3.11
C VAL A 631 -32.35 -2.20 -3.63
N ASP A 632 -32.55 -3.32 -4.33
CA ASP A 632 -33.86 -3.71 -4.88
C ASP A 632 -34.91 -3.92 -3.78
N LYS A 633 -34.51 -4.36 -2.57
CA LYS A 633 -35.43 -4.59 -1.44
C LYS A 633 -35.62 -3.40 -0.51
N THR A 634 -34.61 -2.55 -0.31
CA THR A 634 -34.74 -1.33 0.53
C THR A 634 -35.55 -0.24 -0.17
N GLY A 635 -35.48 -0.15 -1.50
CA GLY A 635 -36.23 0.80 -2.31
C GLY A 635 -35.89 2.25 -1.96
N SER A 636 -36.84 2.95 -1.34
CA SER A 636 -36.69 4.34 -0.86
C SER A 636 -36.46 4.48 0.65
N SER A 637 -36.19 3.36 1.34
CA SER A 637 -35.97 3.31 2.80
C SER A 637 -34.50 3.54 3.20
N VAL A 638 -33.65 3.96 2.27
CA VAL A 638 -32.23 4.26 2.46
C VAL A 638 -31.88 5.49 1.62
N ASN A 639 -30.99 6.35 2.11
CA ASN A 639 -30.65 7.64 1.49
C ASN A 639 -29.26 7.62 0.85
N ALA A 640 -28.31 6.90 1.43
CA ALA A 640 -26.98 6.70 0.87
C ALA A 640 -26.57 5.23 0.97
N ILE A 641 -26.01 4.71 -0.12
CA ILE A 641 -25.42 3.38 -0.21
C ILE A 641 -23.92 3.51 0.02
N THR A 642 -23.44 3.06 1.20
CA THR A 642 -22.03 3.13 1.60
C THR A 642 -21.26 1.87 1.23
N HIS A 643 -20.10 2.04 0.58
CA HIS A 643 -19.10 0.98 0.45
C HIS A 643 -17.74 1.34 1.05
N HIS A 644 -16.94 0.33 1.39
CA HIS A 644 -15.62 0.45 2.00
C HIS A 644 -14.50 0.15 0.99
N ILE A 645 -13.38 0.90 1.06
CA ILE A 645 -12.25 0.78 0.11
C ILE A 645 -10.92 0.57 0.86
N TYR A 646 -10.32 -0.62 0.71
CA TYR A 646 -9.01 -0.98 1.27
C TYR A 646 -8.18 -1.77 0.25
N ASN A 647 -7.98 -1.15 -0.91
CA ASN A 647 -7.53 -1.79 -2.14
C ASN A 647 -6.01 -1.94 -2.32
N LEU A 648 -5.19 -1.42 -1.39
CA LEU A 648 -3.74 -1.62 -1.43
C LEU A 648 -3.30 -2.94 -0.78
N GLY A 649 -4.15 -3.54 0.07
CA GLY A 649 -3.83 -4.74 0.86
C GLY A 649 -3.56 -4.45 2.34
N PRO A 650 -2.85 -5.33 3.06
CA PRO A 650 -2.61 -5.17 4.50
C PRO A 650 -1.51 -4.16 4.81
N GLY A 651 -1.58 -3.50 5.96
CA GLY A 651 -0.54 -2.60 6.48
C GLY A 651 0.85 -3.22 6.72
N VAL A 652 0.97 -4.55 6.63
CA VAL A 652 2.28 -5.25 6.70
C VAL A 652 2.95 -5.40 5.33
N ASP A 653 2.24 -5.18 4.22
CA ASP A 653 2.80 -5.41 2.89
C ASP A 653 3.99 -4.46 2.64
N THR A 654 5.12 -5.05 2.26
CA THR A 654 6.34 -4.33 1.94
C THR A 654 6.17 -3.45 0.71
N HIS A 655 5.32 -3.85 -0.25
CA HIS A 655 5.19 -3.28 -1.59
C HIS A 655 4.10 -2.21 -1.74
N LEU A 656 3.64 -1.61 -0.62
CA LEU A 656 2.58 -0.60 -0.66
C LEU A 656 2.97 0.64 -1.49
N ILE A 657 4.24 1.03 -1.53
CA ILE A 657 4.69 2.22 -2.26
C ILE A 657 4.68 1.98 -3.77
N GLU A 658 5.12 0.80 -4.20
CA GLU A 658 5.12 0.35 -5.57
C GLU A 658 3.69 0.33 -6.12
N LYS A 659 2.72 -0.16 -5.33
CA LYS A 659 1.28 -0.11 -5.63
C LYS A 659 0.72 1.31 -5.70
N ILE A 660 1.11 2.20 -4.79
CA ILE A 660 0.68 3.61 -4.78
C ILE A 660 1.23 4.38 -5.99
N LEU A 661 2.42 4.02 -6.47
CA LEU A 661 3.10 4.68 -7.59
C LEU A 661 2.84 4.01 -8.95
N ASP A 662 2.13 2.88 -9.00
CA ASP A 662 1.72 2.22 -10.24
C ASP A 662 0.31 2.66 -10.68
N PRO A 663 0.17 3.47 -11.75
CA PRO A 663 -1.14 3.86 -12.25
C PRO A 663 -2.00 2.67 -12.69
N SER A 664 -1.39 1.55 -13.12
CA SER A 664 -2.14 0.37 -13.54
C SER A 664 -2.73 -0.43 -12.37
N TYR A 665 -2.13 -0.29 -11.18
CA TYR A 665 -2.70 -0.80 -9.93
C TYR A 665 -3.84 0.10 -9.44
N LEU A 666 -3.63 1.43 -9.44
CA LEU A 666 -4.65 2.41 -9.05
C LEU A 666 -5.91 2.33 -9.92
N ASP A 667 -5.77 2.12 -11.23
CA ASP A 667 -6.87 2.00 -12.20
C ASP A 667 -7.85 0.86 -11.88
N GLY A 668 -7.45 -0.15 -11.07
CA GLY A 668 -8.30 -1.28 -10.70
C GLY A 668 -9.61 -0.87 -10.00
N GLU A 669 -9.56 0.18 -9.16
CA GLU A 669 -10.69 0.60 -8.32
C GLU A 669 -11.83 1.26 -9.10
N ALA A 670 -11.53 1.79 -10.30
CA ALA A 670 -12.54 2.40 -11.17
C ALA A 670 -13.73 1.45 -11.43
N ASN A 671 -13.48 0.14 -11.45
CA ASN A 671 -14.52 -0.88 -11.63
C ASN A 671 -15.51 -0.93 -10.47
N THR A 672 -15.08 -0.75 -9.22
CA THR A 672 -15.96 -0.78 -8.04
C THR A 672 -16.91 0.40 -8.05
N PHE A 673 -16.38 1.61 -8.24
CA PHE A 673 -17.20 2.82 -8.33
C PHE A 673 -18.15 2.78 -9.53
N ASN A 674 -17.68 2.33 -10.70
CA ASN A 674 -18.52 2.14 -11.89
C ASN A 674 -19.64 1.12 -11.67
N SER A 675 -19.35 0.02 -10.98
CA SER A 675 -20.32 -1.04 -10.70
C SER A 675 -21.40 -0.57 -9.72
N LEU A 676 -21.01 0.10 -8.62
CA LEU A 676 -21.98 0.69 -7.69
C LEU A 676 -22.83 1.76 -8.39
N GLN A 677 -22.22 2.67 -9.16
CA GLN A 677 -22.95 3.66 -9.94
C GLN A 677 -23.96 3.01 -10.91
N SER A 678 -23.57 1.93 -11.58
CA SER A 678 -24.42 1.18 -12.51
C SER A 678 -25.58 0.47 -11.80
N THR A 679 -25.33 -0.12 -10.63
CA THR A 679 -26.38 -0.72 -9.78
C THR A 679 -27.41 0.31 -9.36
N LEU A 680 -26.99 1.50 -8.90
CA LEU A 680 -27.93 2.57 -8.53
C LEU A 680 -28.71 3.08 -9.75
N LYS A 681 -28.03 3.41 -10.86
CA LYS A 681 -28.65 3.91 -12.11
C LYS A 681 -29.61 2.93 -12.79
N SER A 682 -29.50 1.63 -12.52
CA SER A 682 -30.40 0.59 -13.05
C SER A 682 -31.49 0.16 -12.08
N SER A 683 -31.47 0.65 -10.84
CA SER A 683 -32.50 0.40 -9.81
C SER A 683 -33.57 1.50 -9.78
N ALA A 684 -34.62 1.29 -8.98
CA ALA A 684 -35.66 2.29 -8.71
C ALA A 684 -35.38 3.16 -7.46
N THR A 685 -34.17 3.09 -6.87
CA THR A 685 -33.84 3.87 -5.66
C THR A 685 -33.57 5.34 -5.99
N SER A 686 -33.76 6.21 -4.99
CA SER A 686 -33.24 7.58 -4.98
C SER A 686 -31.96 7.72 -4.14
N ALA A 687 -31.43 6.63 -3.59
CA ALA A 687 -30.21 6.62 -2.81
C ALA A 687 -28.97 6.90 -3.66
N VAL A 688 -27.93 7.47 -3.04
CA VAL A 688 -26.69 7.89 -3.70
C VAL A 688 -25.47 7.09 -3.22
N ALA A 689 -24.45 6.93 -4.06
CA ALA A 689 -23.21 6.23 -3.69
C ALA A 689 -22.32 7.11 -2.80
N TRP A 690 -21.85 6.55 -1.68
CA TRP A 690 -20.85 7.15 -0.77
C TRP A 690 -19.73 6.13 -0.48
N VAL A 691 -18.48 6.59 -0.31
CA VAL A 691 -17.45 5.80 0.38
C VAL A 691 -17.62 6.08 1.88
N GLY A 692 -18.07 5.07 2.64
CA GLY A 692 -18.37 5.19 4.08
C GLY A 692 -17.14 5.07 4.96
N GLU A 693 -16.10 4.38 4.46
CA GLU A 693 -14.81 4.21 5.12
C GLU A 693 -13.75 3.88 4.06
N SER A 694 -12.56 4.45 4.16
CA SER A 694 -11.42 4.02 3.35
C SER A 694 -10.09 4.45 3.96
N GLY A 695 -9.21 3.49 4.23
CA GLY A 695 -7.82 3.73 4.66
C GLY A 695 -6.78 3.22 3.67
N GLY A 696 -7.20 2.65 2.53
CA GLY A 696 -6.34 2.12 1.45
C GLY A 696 -5.60 0.84 1.82
N ALA A 697 -4.79 0.85 2.88
CA ALA A 697 -4.22 -0.34 3.50
C ALA A 697 -4.94 -0.68 4.80
N TYR A 698 -5.47 -1.91 4.90
CA TYR A 698 -6.23 -2.37 6.08
C TYR A 698 -5.31 -2.79 7.24
N ASN A 699 -5.89 -3.16 8.39
CA ASN A 699 -5.18 -3.43 9.65
C ASN A 699 -4.29 -2.24 10.08
N SER A 700 -4.95 -1.12 10.34
CA SER A 700 -4.35 0.13 10.86
C SER A 700 -3.29 0.78 9.98
N GLY A 701 -3.16 0.42 8.71
CA GLY A 701 -2.18 1.00 7.77
C GLY A 701 -0.71 0.75 8.16
N ARG A 702 0.22 1.42 7.48
CA ARG A 702 1.67 1.23 7.66
C ARG A 702 2.36 2.54 8.01
N ASN A 703 3.07 2.56 9.14
CA ASN A 703 3.83 3.73 9.57
C ASN A 703 4.91 4.11 8.54
N LEU A 704 5.15 5.42 8.36
CA LEU A 704 6.00 6.01 7.31
C LEU A 704 5.58 5.66 5.88
N VAL A 705 4.32 5.22 5.68
CA VAL A 705 3.70 5.09 4.35
C VAL A 705 2.32 5.74 4.36
N THR A 706 1.39 5.24 5.17
CA THR A 706 -0.02 5.70 5.17
C THR A 706 -0.26 6.99 5.96
N ASN A 707 0.76 7.46 6.69
CA ASN A 707 0.85 8.75 7.38
C ASN A 707 2.02 9.61 6.84
N ALA A 708 2.49 9.31 5.64
CA ALA A 708 3.58 9.99 4.94
C ALA A 708 3.12 10.58 3.60
N PHE A 709 3.95 11.43 2.98
CA PHE A 709 3.61 12.16 1.75
C PHE A 709 3.18 11.24 0.60
N VAL A 710 3.81 10.06 0.47
CA VAL A 710 3.49 9.08 -0.59
C VAL A 710 2.01 8.71 -0.64
N PHE A 711 1.29 8.69 0.50
CA PHE A 711 -0.13 8.30 0.51
C PHE A 711 -1.05 9.32 -0.16
N SER A 712 -0.63 10.59 -0.24
CA SER A 712 -1.41 11.64 -0.90
C SER A 712 -1.58 11.39 -2.41
N PHE A 713 -0.69 10.61 -3.03
CA PHE A 713 -0.89 10.14 -4.40
C PHE A 713 -2.14 9.26 -4.51
N TRP A 714 -2.18 8.15 -3.77
CA TRP A 714 -3.35 7.25 -3.76
C TRP A 714 -4.61 7.98 -3.28
N TYR A 715 -4.53 8.76 -2.21
CA TYR A 715 -5.71 9.35 -1.60
C TYR A 715 -6.39 10.38 -2.51
N LEU A 716 -5.62 11.32 -3.09
CA LEU A 716 -6.19 12.30 -4.03
C LEU A 716 -6.66 11.64 -5.34
N ASP A 717 -6.05 10.53 -5.75
CA ASP A 717 -6.52 9.75 -6.90
C ASP A 717 -7.86 9.06 -6.64
N GLN A 718 -8.04 8.47 -5.45
CA GLN A 718 -9.32 7.87 -5.05
C GLN A 718 -10.44 8.90 -4.97
N LEU A 719 -10.16 10.11 -4.46
CA LEU A 719 -11.13 11.23 -4.51
C LEU A 719 -11.51 11.60 -5.96
N GLY A 720 -10.53 11.62 -6.87
CA GLY A 720 -10.70 11.86 -8.30
C GLY A 720 -11.54 10.79 -9.01
N MET A 721 -11.25 9.51 -8.77
CA MET A 721 -12.00 8.40 -9.36
C MET A 721 -13.43 8.34 -8.80
N ALA A 722 -13.60 8.41 -7.48
CA ALA A 722 -14.92 8.37 -6.85
C ALA A 722 -15.82 9.52 -7.33
N SER A 723 -15.29 10.75 -7.46
CA SER A 723 -16.08 11.89 -7.96
C SER A 723 -16.49 11.74 -9.42
N ALA A 724 -15.61 11.21 -10.28
CA ALA A 724 -15.90 10.92 -11.69
C ALA A 724 -17.02 9.89 -11.86
N TYR A 725 -17.13 8.93 -10.93
CA TYR A 725 -18.22 7.96 -10.84
C TYR A 725 -19.41 8.43 -9.99
N ASP A 726 -19.56 9.73 -9.76
CA ASP A 726 -20.73 10.36 -9.15
C ASP A 726 -20.99 10.02 -7.67
N THR A 727 -19.97 9.49 -6.97
CA THR A 727 -19.97 9.29 -5.51
C THR A 727 -20.05 10.64 -4.80
N LYS A 728 -20.94 10.79 -3.81
CA LYS A 728 -21.30 12.11 -3.24
C LYS A 728 -20.48 12.55 -2.04
N THR A 729 -20.00 11.59 -1.25
CA THR A 729 -19.19 11.79 -0.05
C THR A 729 -18.14 10.66 0.05
N TYR A 730 -16.96 10.99 0.55
CA TYR A 730 -15.83 10.06 0.73
C TYR A 730 -15.23 10.21 2.14
N CYS A 731 -15.45 9.21 2.99
CA CYS A 731 -14.99 9.18 4.38
C CYS A 731 -13.62 8.50 4.51
N ARG A 732 -12.58 9.30 4.82
CA ARG A 732 -11.22 8.80 5.10
C ARG A 732 -11.16 8.14 6.48
N GLN A 733 -10.76 6.87 6.50
CA GLN A 733 -10.24 6.21 7.70
C GLN A 733 -8.79 6.70 7.92
N SER A 734 -8.48 7.48 8.95
CA SER A 734 -9.35 8.05 9.99
C SER A 734 -9.09 9.56 10.11
N LEU A 735 -9.87 10.28 10.94
CA LEU A 735 -9.45 11.60 11.38
C LEU A 735 -8.20 11.52 12.26
N ILE A 736 -8.14 10.54 13.17
CA ILE A 736 -7.02 10.27 14.07
C ILE A 736 -7.08 8.80 14.54
N GLY A 737 -5.92 8.19 14.80
CA GLY A 737 -5.80 6.77 15.18
C GLY A 737 -5.53 5.85 14.00
N GLY A 738 -4.65 4.86 14.22
CA GLY A 738 -4.06 4.07 13.14
C GLY A 738 -2.98 4.85 12.37
N ASN A 739 -2.14 4.13 11.62
CA ASN A 739 -1.08 4.74 10.80
C ASN A 739 -1.63 5.48 9.56
N TYR A 740 -2.95 5.49 9.33
CA TYR A 740 -3.61 6.18 8.23
C TYR A 740 -4.37 7.45 8.64
N GLY A 741 -4.29 7.86 9.91
CA GLY A 741 -5.00 9.03 10.42
C GLY A 741 -4.57 10.33 9.73
N LEU A 742 -5.54 11.20 9.44
CA LEU A 742 -5.29 12.55 8.93
C LEU A 742 -4.49 13.39 9.95
N LEU A 743 -4.70 13.16 11.24
CA LEU A 743 -3.89 13.70 12.33
C LEU A 743 -2.99 12.62 12.93
N ASN A 744 -1.79 13.02 13.36
CA ASN A 744 -0.87 12.19 14.11
C ASN A 744 -1.46 11.79 15.47
N THR A 745 -1.48 10.50 15.78
CA THR A 745 -2.21 9.91 16.93
C THR A 745 -1.85 10.54 18.28
N THR A 746 -0.58 10.87 18.53
CA THR A 746 -0.11 11.37 19.83
C THR A 746 -0.03 12.89 19.90
N THR A 747 0.41 13.53 18.82
CA THR A 747 0.66 14.99 18.79
C THR A 747 -0.50 15.81 18.24
N PHE A 748 -1.49 15.16 17.62
CA PHE A 748 -2.60 15.78 16.89
C PHE A 748 -2.18 16.65 15.68
N VAL A 749 -0.88 16.79 15.41
CA VAL A 749 -0.36 17.55 14.26
C VAL A 749 -0.84 16.88 12.95
N PRO A 750 -1.30 17.64 11.96
CA PRO A 750 -1.77 17.06 10.71
C PRO A 750 -0.67 16.34 9.92
N ASN A 751 -0.95 15.10 9.51
CA ASN A 751 -0.17 14.32 8.54
C ASN A 751 -0.42 14.87 7.11
N PRO A 752 0.41 14.52 6.10
CA PRO A 752 0.33 15.09 4.75
C PRO A 752 -1.06 15.06 4.11
N ASP A 753 -1.79 13.94 4.27
CA ASP A 753 -3.12 13.76 3.69
C ASP A 753 -4.19 14.73 4.19
N TYR A 754 -4.03 15.30 5.39
CA TYR A 754 -4.93 16.33 5.89
C TYR A 754 -4.90 17.58 5.01
N TYR A 755 -3.70 18.00 4.59
CA TYR A 755 -3.52 19.18 3.74
C TYR A 755 -4.02 18.90 2.32
N SER A 756 -3.81 17.67 1.81
CA SER A 756 -4.41 17.17 0.57
C SER A 756 -5.95 17.24 0.60
N ALA A 757 -6.58 16.71 1.65
CA ALA A 757 -8.03 16.79 1.85
C ALA A 757 -8.52 18.24 1.98
N LEU A 758 -7.77 19.10 2.67
CA LEU A 758 -8.14 20.49 2.91
C LEU A 758 -8.03 21.35 1.64
N LEU A 759 -7.03 21.11 0.79
CA LEU A 759 -6.94 21.73 -0.55
C LEU A 759 -8.08 21.25 -1.45
N TRP A 760 -8.37 19.94 -1.48
CA TRP A 760 -9.53 19.44 -2.20
C TRP A 760 -10.81 20.12 -1.71
N HIS A 761 -11.08 20.14 -0.41
CA HIS A 761 -12.28 20.75 0.16
C HIS A 761 -12.40 22.24 -0.18
N ARG A 762 -11.30 23.00 -0.22
CA ARG A 762 -11.33 24.45 -0.51
C ARG A 762 -11.46 24.76 -1.99
N LEU A 763 -10.84 23.97 -2.87
CA LEU A 763 -10.66 24.29 -4.29
C LEU A 763 -11.61 23.52 -5.23
N MET A 764 -11.85 22.23 -4.98
CA MET A 764 -12.63 21.35 -5.86
C MET A 764 -14.13 21.55 -5.61
N GLY A 765 -14.84 22.11 -6.60
CA GLY A 765 -16.27 22.38 -6.53
C GLY A 765 -17.13 21.17 -6.91
N ARG A 766 -18.45 21.35 -6.82
CA ARG A 766 -19.40 20.24 -6.86
C ARG A 766 -19.56 19.56 -8.21
N ASN A 767 -19.39 20.28 -9.32
CA ASN A 767 -19.61 19.75 -10.66
C ASN A 767 -18.30 19.15 -11.22
N VAL A 768 -18.29 17.84 -11.48
CA VAL A 768 -17.13 17.09 -11.98
C VAL A 768 -17.12 17.12 -13.51
N LEU A 769 -15.99 17.40 -14.15
CA LEU A 769 -15.87 17.54 -15.60
C LEU A 769 -15.13 16.35 -16.23
N SER A 770 -15.56 15.96 -17.44
CA SER A 770 -14.83 14.95 -18.20
C SER A 770 -13.42 15.45 -18.51
N THR A 771 -12.43 14.72 -18.03
CA THR A 771 -11.00 15.06 -18.08
C THR A 771 -10.24 13.86 -18.64
N SER A 772 -9.34 14.10 -19.60
CA SER A 772 -8.37 13.09 -20.01
C SER A 772 -7.00 13.71 -20.24
N PHE A 773 -5.96 12.88 -20.21
CA PHE A 773 -4.57 13.30 -20.39
C PHE A 773 -3.94 12.58 -21.57
N SER A 774 -3.10 13.28 -22.33
CA SER A 774 -2.24 12.73 -23.37
C SER A 774 -0.79 13.10 -23.06
N GLY A 775 0.09 12.10 -22.99
CA GLY A 775 1.47 12.21 -22.51
C GLY A 775 1.90 10.91 -21.84
N THR A 776 2.73 11.00 -20.79
CA THR A 776 3.07 9.84 -19.94
C THR A 776 1.84 9.29 -19.19
N LYS A 777 1.80 7.96 -19.00
CA LYS A 777 0.79 7.28 -18.15
C LYS A 777 0.99 7.53 -16.65
N LYS A 778 2.12 8.11 -16.24
CA LYS A 778 2.41 8.45 -14.83
C LYS A 778 1.74 9.75 -14.36
N ILE A 779 1.10 10.51 -15.26
CA ILE A 779 0.27 11.67 -14.88
C ILE A 779 -1.20 11.24 -14.77
N ARG A 780 -1.85 11.62 -13.66
CA ARG A 780 -3.27 11.41 -13.40
C ARG A 780 -3.93 12.78 -13.19
N ALA A 781 -5.11 12.99 -13.77
CA ALA A 781 -5.68 14.33 -13.99
C ALA A 781 -7.20 14.39 -13.79
N TYR A 782 -7.66 15.29 -12.92
CA TYR A 782 -9.08 15.43 -12.56
C TYR A 782 -9.49 16.91 -12.54
N THR A 783 -10.57 17.27 -13.26
CA THR A 783 -11.07 18.64 -13.30
C THR A 783 -12.46 18.75 -12.68
N HIS A 784 -12.64 19.71 -11.78
CA HIS A 784 -13.94 20.14 -11.27
C HIS A 784 -14.16 21.61 -11.66
N CYS A 785 -15.41 22.08 -11.65
CA CYS A 785 -15.66 23.52 -11.51
C CYS A 785 -15.07 24.02 -10.17
N ALA A 786 -14.57 25.26 -10.10
CA ALA A 786 -14.00 25.80 -8.87
C ALA A 786 -15.08 25.97 -7.78
N LYS A 787 -14.75 25.71 -6.50
CA LYS A 787 -15.73 25.76 -5.40
C LYS A 787 -16.16 27.18 -5.02
N GLN A 788 -15.19 28.07 -4.78
CA GLN A 788 -15.45 29.42 -4.25
C GLN A 788 -15.31 30.54 -5.30
N SER A 789 -14.71 30.26 -6.46
CA SER A 789 -14.40 31.25 -7.51
C SER A 789 -15.08 30.90 -8.84
N LYS A 790 -14.81 31.69 -9.89
CA LYS A 790 -15.39 31.46 -11.23
C LYS A 790 -14.38 30.81 -12.16
N GLY A 791 -14.52 29.51 -12.36
CA GLY A 791 -13.79 28.77 -13.38
C GLY A 791 -13.71 27.29 -13.06
N ILE A 792 -12.51 26.73 -13.19
CA ILE A 792 -12.21 25.33 -12.89
C ILE A 792 -11.07 25.19 -11.89
N THR A 793 -11.05 24.06 -11.19
CA THR A 793 -9.89 23.55 -10.48
C THR A 793 -9.47 22.25 -11.13
N LEU A 794 -8.21 22.17 -11.54
CA LEU A 794 -7.56 20.99 -12.10
C LEU A 794 -6.60 20.43 -11.06
N LEU A 795 -6.70 19.15 -10.76
CA LEU A 795 -5.73 18.36 -10.01
C LEU A 795 -4.84 17.60 -10.99
N LEU A 796 -3.52 17.67 -10.81
CA LEU A 796 -2.51 16.88 -11.50
C LEU A 796 -1.65 16.13 -10.48
N ILE A 797 -1.48 14.83 -10.67
CA ILE A 797 -0.63 13.95 -9.86
C ILE A 797 0.46 13.37 -10.76
N ASN A 798 1.74 13.49 -10.40
CA ASN A 798 2.85 12.85 -11.11
C ASN A 798 3.47 11.72 -10.29
N LEU A 799 3.32 10.50 -10.79
CA LEU A 799 3.87 9.26 -10.23
C LEU A 799 5.25 8.89 -10.83
N ASP A 800 5.84 9.76 -11.64
CA ASP A 800 7.18 9.58 -12.21
C ASP A 800 8.27 10.08 -11.24
N ASN A 801 9.42 9.39 -11.21
CA ASN A 801 10.50 9.62 -10.25
C ASN A 801 11.58 10.60 -10.74
N SER A 802 11.59 10.94 -12.03
CA SER A 802 12.67 11.72 -12.66
C SER A 802 12.19 12.66 -13.77
N THR A 803 10.99 12.44 -14.31
CA THR A 803 10.42 13.24 -15.39
C THR A 803 9.55 14.38 -14.85
N THR A 804 9.95 15.62 -15.15
CA THR A 804 9.08 16.79 -15.05
C THR A 804 8.12 16.79 -16.24
N VAL A 805 6.85 17.11 -16.03
CA VAL A 805 5.87 17.20 -17.11
C VAL A 805 5.45 18.65 -17.34
N GLU A 806 5.65 19.12 -18.57
CA GLU A 806 5.16 20.40 -19.06
C GLU A 806 3.73 20.23 -19.59
N VAL A 807 2.74 20.61 -18.79
CA VAL A 807 1.32 20.36 -19.05
C VAL A 807 0.63 21.59 -19.65
N THR A 808 0.04 21.40 -20.83
CA THR A 808 -0.88 22.35 -21.45
C THR A 808 -2.33 21.93 -21.20
N VAL A 809 -3.26 22.90 -21.23
CA VAL A 809 -4.70 22.66 -20.98
C VAL A 809 -5.52 23.06 -22.19
N THR A 810 -6.37 22.16 -22.66
CA THR A 810 -7.22 22.32 -23.84
C THR A 810 -8.67 21.97 -23.53
N PHE A 811 -9.59 22.52 -24.33
CA PHE A 811 -11.03 22.36 -24.16
C PHE A 811 -11.65 21.82 -25.44
N ASN A 812 -12.53 20.82 -25.32
CA ASN A 812 -13.13 20.09 -26.46
C ASN A 812 -14.14 20.93 -27.31
N SER A 813 -14.11 22.26 -27.19
CA SER A 813 -14.97 23.19 -27.94
C SER A 813 -14.21 24.49 -28.19
N THR A 814 -14.30 25.03 -29.42
CA THR A 814 -13.48 26.15 -29.91
C THR A 814 -13.92 27.52 -29.40
N TRP A 815 -13.86 27.73 -28.09
CA TRP A 815 -14.12 29.03 -27.47
C TRP A 815 -12.87 29.89 -27.34
N ARG A 816 -12.82 30.95 -28.16
CA ARG A 816 -11.90 32.07 -27.92
C ARG A 816 -12.32 32.82 -26.65
N LEU A 817 -11.33 33.08 -25.80
CA LEU A 817 -11.39 33.99 -24.64
C LEU A 817 -12.41 35.11 -24.82
N HIS A 818 -13.50 35.05 -24.07
CA HIS A 818 -14.62 35.99 -24.17
C HIS A 818 -14.28 37.36 -23.55
N GLN A 819 -13.56 38.18 -24.32
CA GLN A 819 -13.49 39.62 -24.09
C GLN A 819 -14.90 40.21 -24.11
N LYS A 820 -15.40 40.64 -22.93
CA LYS A 820 -16.74 41.22 -22.75
C LYS A 820 -16.86 42.63 -23.38
N HIS A 821 -16.90 42.70 -24.70
CA HIS A 821 -17.42 43.88 -25.39
C HIS A 821 -18.95 43.88 -25.35
N LYS A 822 -19.54 44.71 -24.48
CA LYS A 822 -20.97 45.08 -24.57
C LYS A 822 -21.16 46.04 -25.75
N PRO A 823 -21.94 45.69 -26.79
CA PRO A 823 -22.37 46.67 -27.79
C PRO A 823 -23.56 47.48 -27.24
N HIS A 824 -23.46 48.81 -27.26
CA HIS A 824 -24.63 49.65 -27.01
C HIS A 824 -25.61 49.52 -28.20
N ARG A 825 -26.88 49.23 -27.92
CA ARG A 825 -27.95 49.34 -28.92
C ARG A 825 -28.23 50.81 -29.23
N SER A 826 -28.19 51.17 -30.51
CA SER A 826 -28.92 52.33 -31.03
C SER A 826 -29.55 51.93 -32.37
N HIS A 827 -30.84 52.26 -32.55
CA HIS A 827 -31.60 51.86 -33.74
C HIS A 827 -31.28 52.75 -34.95
N ARG A 828 -31.18 52.15 -36.15
CA ARG A 828 -31.97 52.55 -37.34
C ARG A 828 -31.83 51.56 -38.49
N LEU A 829 -32.78 51.65 -39.42
CA LEU A 829 -32.88 50.78 -40.60
C LEU A 829 -32.14 51.37 -41.81
N HIS A 830 -31.81 50.47 -42.73
CA HIS A 830 -31.91 50.62 -44.19
C HIS A 830 -30.78 51.26 -45.03
N LYS A 831 -30.29 50.39 -45.94
CA LYS A 831 -29.75 50.59 -47.30
C LYS A 831 -28.31 51.14 -47.46
N PRO A 832 -27.54 50.62 -48.44
CA PRO A 832 -26.15 51.00 -48.70
C PRO A 832 -26.02 52.03 -49.83
N HIS A 833 -24.92 52.79 -49.87
CA HIS A 833 -24.44 53.39 -51.13
C HIS A 833 -22.91 53.57 -51.16
N ARG A 834 -22.38 53.61 -52.40
CA ARG A 834 -20.96 53.68 -52.78
C ARG A 834 -20.25 54.96 -52.26
N SER A 835 -18.94 54.90 -52.02
CA SER A 835 -17.90 55.45 -52.93
C SER A 835 -16.50 55.58 -52.29
N HIS A 836 -15.47 55.79 -53.13
CA HIS A 836 -14.07 55.98 -52.72
C HIS A 836 -13.77 57.43 -52.32
N LYS A 837 -12.85 57.66 -51.37
CA LYS A 837 -11.50 58.23 -51.66
C LYS A 837 -10.60 58.26 -50.41
N SER A 838 -9.32 58.52 -50.65
CA SER A 838 -8.22 58.54 -49.67
C SER A 838 -7.88 59.97 -49.20
N HIS A 839 -7.31 60.11 -48.00
CA HIS A 839 -5.95 60.66 -47.83
C HIS A 839 -5.38 60.53 -46.39
N LYS A 840 -4.15 61.03 -46.20
CA LYS A 840 -3.17 60.59 -45.21
C LYS A 840 -3.31 61.18 -43.79
N SER A 841 -2.72 60.43 -42.84
CA SER A 841 -2.01 60.89 -41.64
C SER A 841 -2.73 61.74 -40.57
N LYS A 842 -2.81 61.16 -39.37
CA LYS A 842 -2.14 61.72 -38.18
C LYS A 842 -1.60 60.58 -37.32
N VAL A 843 -0.37 60.70 -36.84
CA VAL A 843 0.16 59.80 -35.80
C VAL A 843 -0.43 60.27 -34.47
N ILE A 844 -1.17 59.37 -33.81
CA ILE A 844 -1.54 59.51 -32.40
C ILE A 844 -0.97 58.26 -31.72
N GLN A 845 -0.28 58.46 -30.60
CA GLN A 845 0.40 57.39 -29.88
C GLN A 845 -0.59 56.28 -29.50
N LYS A 846 -0.22 55.02 -29.74
CA LYS A 846 -0.92 53.89 -29.12
C LYS A 846 -0.76 54.04 -27.59
N PRO A 847 -1.84 54.08 -26.79
CA PRO A 847 -1.72 53.76 -25.38
C PRO A 847 -1.18 52.33 -25.30
N GLN A 848 -0.05 52.14 -24.62
CA GLN A 848 0.59 50.84 -24.43
C GLN A 848 -0.23 50.03 -23.40
N ARG A 849 -1.44 49.63 -23.81
CA ARG A 849 -2.42 48.99 -22.93
C ARG A 849 -1.97 47.57 -22.65
N SER A 850 -1.41 47.38 -21.47
CA SER A 850 -0.84 46.12 -21.00
C SER A 850 -1.82 44.97 -21.18
N THR A 851 -1.36 43.91 -21.84
CA THR A 851 -1.87 42.56 -21.60
C THR A 851 -1.41 42.12 -20.21
N SER A 852 -2.10 42.60 -19.17
CA SER A 852 -2.05 41.95 -17.86
C SER A 852 -2.54 40.53 -18.08
N GLY A 853 -1.62 39.56 -18.05
CA GLY A 853 -1.93 38.16 -18.31
C GLY A 853 -3.02 37.67 -17.37
N ILE A 854 -3.86 36.76 -17.84
CA ILE A 854 -4.82 36.10 -16.95
C ILE A 854 -3.99 35.25 -15.99
N THR A 855 -4.06 35.56 -14.70
CA THR A 855 -3.37 34.80 -13.66
C THR A 855 -4.22 33.59 -13.25
N ARG A 856 -3.56 32.45 -13.01
CA ARG A 856 -4.11 31.27 -12.35
C ARG A 856 -3.38 31.06 -11.02
N GLU A 857 -4.03 30.38 -10.10
CA GLU A 857 -3.45 29.99 -8.82
C GLU A 857 -2.91 28.56 -8.91
N GLU A 858 -1.73 28.31 -8.35
CA GLU A 858 -1.11 26.99 -8.28
C GLU A 858 -0.71 26.63 -6.84
N TYR A 859 -1.00 25.39 -6.47
CA TYR A 859 -0.75 24.82 -5.15
C TYR A 859 0.05 23.53 -5.34
N HIS A 860 1.38 23.67 -5.38
CA HIS A 860 2.33 22.58 -5.56
C HIS A 860 2.60 21.89 -4.22
N LEU A 861 2.31 20.60 -4.13
CA LEU A 861 2.59 19.76 -2.98
C LEU A 861 3.79 18.86 -3.26
N THR A 862 4.77 18.90 -2.36
CA THR A 862 5.95 18.03 -2.39
C THR A 862 6.27 17.51 -0.99
N ALA A 863 6.96 16.37 -0.92
CA ALA A 863 7.60 15.92 0.30
C ALA A 863 8.69 16.90 0.76
N LYS A 864 8.93 16.98 2.08
CA LYS A 864 10.13 17.64 2.62
C LYS A 864 11.38 16.87 2.16
N ASP A 865 12.37 17.62 1.70
CA ASP A 865 13.68 17.13 1.22
C ASP A 865 13.60 16.06 0.10
N GLY A 866 12.43 15.91 -0.55
CA GLY A 866 12.16 14.89 -1.57
C GLY A 866 11.81 13.50 -1.00
N ASP A 867 11.78 13.31 0.32
CA ASP A 867 11.56 12.02 0.95
C ASP A 867 10.07 11.61 0.96
N LEU A 868 9.71 10.60 0.15
CA LEU A 868 8.36 10.05 0.09
C LEU A 868 7.83 9.50 1.44
N HIS A 869 8.71 9.09 2.35
CA HIS A 869 8.36 8.65 3.71
C HIS A 869 8.14 9.83 4.69
N SER A 870 8.39 11.07 4.25
CA SER A 870 8.27 12.23 5.10
C SER A 870 6.83 12.50 5.52
N GLN A 871 6.63 12.66 6.82
CA GLN A 871 5.37 13.13 7.40
C GLN A 871 5.21 14.65 7.30
N THR A 872 6.20 15.36 6.71
CA THR A 872 6.14 16.81 6.48
C THR A 872 5.87 17.11 5.01
N MET A 873 4.72 17.73 4.74
CA MET A 873 4.35 18.23 3.42
C MET A 873 4.78 19.70 3.25
N LEU A 874 5.22 20.05 2.05
CA LEU A 874 5.45 21.43 1.63
C LEU A 874 4.32 21.87 0.68
N LEU A 875 3.87 23.12 0.83
CA LEU A 875 3.06 23.83 -0.17
C LEU A 875 3.91 24.95 -0.79
N ASN A 876 4.08 24.90 -2.11
CA ASN A 876 4.79 25.93 -2.87
C ASN A 876 6.21 26.19 -2.33
N GLY A 877 6.88 25.13 -1.82
CA GLY A 877 8.21 25.17 -1.19
C GLY A 877 8.23 25.49 0.31
N ASN A 878 7.08 25.76 0.94
CA ASN A 878 6.98 26.15 2.35
C ASN A 878 6.41 24.99 3.19
N ILE A 879 7.03 24.69 4.33
CA ILE A 879 6.55 23.63 5.24
C ILE A 879 5.16 23.95 5.77
N LEU A 880 4.21 23.02 5.63
CA LEU A 880 2.91 23.08 6.28
C LEU A 880 3.01 22.50 7.69
N THR A 881 2.82 23.35 8.69
CA THR A 881 2.73 22.96 10.11
C THR A 881 1.81 23.91 10.87
N VAL A 882 1.30 23.44 12.01
CA VAL A 882 0.46 24.26 12.91
C VAL A 882 1.30 25.28 13.67
N ASN A 883 0.68 26.42 14.03
CA ASN A 883 1.33 27.40 14.89
C ASN A 883 1.33 26.93 16.37
N SER A 884 1.96 27.71 17.26
CA SER A 884 2.01 27.43 18.71
C SER A 884 0.65 27.50 19.43
N SER A 885 -0.41 27.98 18.79
CA SER A 885 -1.79 27.95 19.30
C SER A 885 -2.59 26.74 18.81
N GLY A 886 -2.02 25.95 17.88
CA GLY A 886 -2.69 24.83 17.22
C GLY A 886 -3.56 25.26 16.03
N ASP A 887 -3.35 26.45 15.47
CA ASP A 887 -4.08 26.89 14.27
C ASP A 887 -3.48 26.24 13.01
N ILE A 888 -4.37 25.84 12.10
CA ILE A 888 -4.03 25.28 10.79
C ILE A 888 -3.45 26.40 9.90
N PRO A 889 -2.31 26.18 9.20
CA PRO A 889 -1.68 27.21 8.37
C PRO A 889 -2.58 27.67 7.22
N SER A 890 -2.35 28.91 6.76
CA SER A 890 -2.94 29.36 5.50
C SER A 890 -2.33 28.60 4.31
N LEU A 891 -3.14 28.38 3.28
CA LEU A 891 -2.76 27.63 2.10
C LEU A 891 -2.64 28.60 0.93
N GLU A 892 -1.48 29.23 0.80
CA GLU A 892 -1.24 30.36 -0.12
C GLU A 892 -0.83 29.90 -1.53
N PRO A 893 -1.48 30.38 -2.61
CA PRO A 893 -1.15 30.02 -3.98
C PRO A 893 0.01 30.79 -4.61
N LEU A 894 0.78 30.11 -5.45
CA LEU A 894 1.61 30.75 -6.45
C LEU A 894 0.73 31.35 -7.57
N HIS A 895 0.96 32.62 -7.86
CA HIS A 895 0.22 33.37 -8.87
C HIS A 895 0.95 33.31 -10.22
N VAL A 896 0.50 32.46 -11.14
CA VAL A 896 1.19 32.15 -12.40
C VAL A 896 0.41 32.70 -13.60
N ASN A 897 1.10 33.26 -14.60
CA ASN A 897 0.46 33.70 -15.85
C ASN A 897 -0.02 32.48 -16.65
N SER A 898 -1.33 32.40 -16.94
CA SER A 898 -1.98 31.29 -17.64
C SER A 898 -1.51 31.07 -19.07
N SER A 899 -0.69 31.95 -19.64
CA SER A 899 -0.02 31.73 -20.93
C SER A 899 1.26 30.88 -20.83
N LYS A 900 1.73 30.54 -19.63
CA LYS A 900 2.78 29.53 -19.41
C LYS A 900 2.16 28.13 -19.38
N PRO A 901 2.93 27.07 -19.67
CA PRO A 901 2.54 25.71 -19.26
C PRO A 901 2.40 25.61 -17.74
N ILE A 902 1.75 24.56 -17.25
CA ILE A 902 1.82 24.12 -15.85
C ILE A 902 3.01 23.16 -15.75
N MET A 903 3.93 23.37 -14.81
CA MET A 903 5.01 22.42 -14.56
C MET A 903 4.57 21.45 -13.46
N VAL A 904 4.71 20.15 -13.67
CA VAL A 904 4.47 19.12 -12.64
C VAL A 904 5.79 18.38 -12.42
N ALA A 905 6.43 18.63 -11.28
CA ALA A 905 7.72 18.03 -10.92
C ALA A 905 7.60 16.50 -10.69
N PRO A 906 8.71 15.74 -10.71
CA PRO A 906 8.70 14.34 -10.29
C PRO A 906 8.14 14.19 -8.87
N PHE A 907 7.41 13.10 -8.61
CA PHE A 907 6.77 12.82 -7.31
C PHE A 907 6.11 14.05 -6.65
N SER A 908 5.29 14.77 -7.41
CA SER A 908 4.58 15.96 -6.93
C SER A 908 3.10 15.94 -7.31
N ILE A 909 2.32 16.76 -6.62
CA ILE A 909 0.89 16.94 -6.86
C ILE A 909 0.61 18.44 -6.98
N VAL A 910 -0.20 18.87 -7.95
CA VAL A 910 -0.51 20.28 -8.19
C VAL A 910 -2.01 20.48 -8.34
N PHE A 911 -2.60 21.32 -7.49
CA PHE A 911 -3.92 21.91 -7.76
C PHE A 911 -3.74 23.22 -8.51
N VAL A 912 -4.51 23.43 -9.58
CA VAL A 912 -4.46 24.61 -10.44
C VAL A 912 -5.85 25.20 -10.62
N GLN A 913 -6.07 26.40 -10.08
CA GLN A 913 -7.35 27.11 -10.21
C GLN A 913 -7.27 28.08 -11.39
N MET A 914 -8.02 27.81 -12.46
CA MET A 914 -8.02 28.63 -13.68
C MET A 914 -9.33 29.43 -13.80
N PRO A 915 -9.28 30.76 -13.97
CA PRO A 915 -10.48 31.61 -14.07
C PRO A 915 -11.14 31.55 -15.47
N ILE A 916 -11.37 30.34 -15.97
CA ILE A 916 -11.96 30.03 -17.28
C ILE A 916 -13.39 29.54 -17.07
N VAL A 917 -14.37 30.39 -17.39
CA VAL A 917 -15.79 30.06 -17.25
C VAL A 917 -16.23 29.09 -18.36
N LEU A 918 -16.63 27.89 -17.97
CA LEU A 918 -17.16 26.85 -18.86
C LEU A 918 -18.69 26.70 -18.67
N PRO A 919 -19.45 26.22 -19.68
CA PRO A 919 -20.90 26.01 -19.57
C PRO A 919 -21.35 25.18 -18.36
N ALA A 920 -20.62 24.11 -18.01
CA ALA A 920 -20.89 23.27 -16.84
C ALA A 920 -20.61 23.97 -15.48
N CYS A 921 -20.01 25.16 -15.50
CA CYS A 921 -19.58 25.95 -14.35
C CYS A 921 -20.18 27.37 -14.35
N SER A 922 -21.34 27.57 -15.00
CA SER A 922 -21.96 28.88 -15.28
C SER A 922 -23.27 29.12 -14.53
#